data_AF-A0A2M9ZQM2-F1
#
_entry.id   AF-A0A2M9ZQM2-F1
#
_cell.length_a   1.000
_cell.length_b   1.000
_cell.length_c   1.000
_cell.angle_alpha   90.00
_cell.angle_beta   90.00
_cell.angle_gamma   90.00
#
_symmetry.space_group_name_H-M   'P 1'
#
loop_
_entity.id
_entity.type
_entity.pdbx_description
1 polymer ?
#
loop_
_entity_poly.entity_id
_entity_poly.type
_entity_poly.pdbx_seq_one_letter_code
_entity_poly.pdbx_strand_id
1 'polypeptide(L)'
;MVLLFGCGSFTACFKPPAAESVFDYLVFSNFSSAVNVPIAVQVQVTGMTGGTLVVSDGQSPNLTFTADGTQSFGTKLPSFSTYNVSIVSQPVVTPARTCQITNPSGTVLGPATIVQIQCALAFYSVSVQVSGVYSGAPAGLILENNGADRQTINSGNGTYSFPTTIGDQLAYNVTVVQNPVGHTCVFKTTPANSGTMNGAAITLRLNCLSSILVTPGSVLQNSDKIVFRISDPNVSGCTVVAGSPGGATYNINGIAGFTMAFQNNLAGTTDFVIGPPGISPGDWGMVSPATAYVAVSGCQDSAGNIINEGVTPISAVFNVIPAIRYVNASGGSDSNTCQTPGAPCLTIGSGGGITKCGLGFCYILVAGGTYNVTTPITISGKISIVGAYNNTFTSQDPIGNPTIISDVNPACGTSYPGAVCSAIRITNSTLAVNEWIELRKLRIEANRTGQIVTGVYIDSAAPLGQFYLRENLITGMTKSTAFANGDERYGIIVRASQNVNILFNIISGGAGGGISAGVLADAVSAETAIHSNLIDGGFSNNGSGLYAAAIDVRNPIANNNFLIGKNQINPFQYNGGTPPALRSNITFGVKISGVGSSNALFIVANSIFTGDGITGSTAVAYQNPGPTLQVNNNLLFGYGATGSSIALDVTNSPVGSHFSWANDYFAGTLLRMSFTIPSTVAYCDTPNADFSTTLVAPCSIITPPLGNFGTLVSYNRQVQFQTPGTLNDIKYFLPKTSLPFPPCQVVFGGLMPPLPGNFTNIMNSDFLGVARTGANGFTVGAFELDPSASSCAP
;
A
#
# COMPACT_ATOMS: atom_id res chain seq x y z
N MET A 1 -70.16 21.01 -86.43
CA MET A 1 -69.50 19.69 -86.41
C MET A 1 -69.57 19.17 -84.98
N VAL A 2 -70.39 18.15 -84.79
CA VAL A 2 -70.63 17.42 -83.53
C VAL A 2 -69.35 16.68 -83.11
N LEU A 3 -69.10 16.51 -81.81
CA LEU A 3 -68.62 15.27 -81.12
C LEU A 3 -68.22 15.65 -79.68
N LEU A 4 -69.11 15.51 -78.69
CA LEU A 4 -69.46 14.32 -77.88
C LEU A 4 -68.78 14.39 -76.50
N PHE A 5 -69.53 14.85 -75.49
CA PHE A 5 -69.22 14.60 -74.08
C PHE A 5 -69.95 13.32 -73.66
N GLY A 6 -69.18 12.27 -73.38
CA GLY A 6 -69.56 11.17 -72.51
C GLY A 6 -69.13 11.49 -71.08
N CYS A 7 -70.03 11.27 -70.14
CA CYS A 7 -69.99 11.70 -68.75
C CYS A 7 -69.06 10.85 -67.86
N GLY A 8 -68.48 11.49 -66.83
CA GLY A 8 -67.76 10.86 -65.73
C GLY A 8 -67.79 11.73 -64.46
N SER A 9 -68.97 11.79 -63.83
CA SER A 9 -69.16 11.93 -62.37
C SER A 9 -68.74 13.22 -61.64
N PHE A 10 -69.53 14.29 -61.77
CA PHE A 10 -69.81 15.21 -60.63
C PHE A 10 -71.28 15.68 -60.71
N THR A 11 -72.05 15.37 -59.66
CA THR A 11 -73.46 15.73 -59.48
C THR A 11 -73.59 17.18 -58.98
N ALA A 12 -73.58 18.13 -59.92
CA ALA A 12 -74.19 19.45 -59.78
C ALA A 12 -74.42 20.03 -61.19
N CYS A 13 -75.60 19.75 -61.77
CA CYS A 13 -75.97 20.24 -63.10
C CYS A 13 -76.09 21.77 -63.10
N PHE A 14 -75.10 22.46 -63.66
CA PHE A 14 -75.30 23.83 -64.12
C PHE A 14 -76.18 23.79 -65.38
N LYS A 15 -77.33 24.47 -65.29
CA LYS A 15 -78.27 24.66 -66.40
C LYS A 15 -77.53 25.38 -67.55
N PRO A 16 -77.64 24.94 -68.82
CA PRO A 16 -77.07 25.70 -69.93
C PRO A 16 -77.73 27.08 -69.99
N PRO A 17 -76.97 28.17 -70.20
CA PRO A 17 -77.54 29.51 -70.18
C PRO A 17 -78.52 29.66 -71.35
N ALA A 18 -79.75 30.06 -71.01
CA ALA A 18 -80.68 30.54 -72.02
C ALA A 18 -80.05 31.81 -72.63
N ALA A 19 -79.91 31.83 -73.95
CA ALA A 19 -79.52 33.02 -74.68
C ALA A 19 -80.52 34.13 -74.32
N GLU A 20 -80.09 35.16 -73.59
CA GLU A 20 -80.55 36.56 -73.57
C GLU A 20 -79.89 37.32 -72.40
N SER A 21 -78.60 37.65 -72.49
CA SER A 21 -77.98 38.83 -71.84
C SER A 21 -76.46 38.81 -72.03
N VAL A 22 -75.91 39.89 -72.63
CA VAL A 22 -74.46 40.11 -72.77
C VAL A 22 -73.78 40.18 -71.39
N PHE A 23 -74.51 40.55 -70.32
CA PHE A 23 -73.97 40.66 -68.98
C PHE A 23 -73.67 39.29 -68.32
N ASP A 24 -74.45 38.24 -68.57
CA ASP A 24 -74.17 36.90 -68.02
C ASP A 24 -72.98 36.22 -68.73
N TYR A 25 -72.82 36.44 -70.04
CA TYR A 25 -71.65 35.99 -70.78
C TYR A 25 -70.38 36.73 -70.32
N LEU A 26 -70.49 38.03 -69.99
CA LEU A 26 -69.37 38.80 -69.43
C LEU A 26 -68.96 38.33 -68.03
N VAL A 27 -69.89 37.88 -67.19
CA VAL A 27 -69.57 37.34 -65.85
C VAL A 27 -68.94 35.94 -65.93
N PHE A 28 -69.46 35.03 -66.76
CA PHE A 28 -68.88 33.70 -66.95
C PHE A 28 -67.59 33.68 -67.79
N SER A 29 -67.44 34.57 -68.78
CA SER A 29 -66.19 34.73 -69.54
C SER A 29 -65.08 35.35 -68.69
N ASN A 30 -65.41 36.28 -67.77
CA ASN A 30 -64.46 36.80 -66.79
C ASN A 30 -64.05 35.73 -65.77
N PHE A 31 -64.96 34.86 -65.30
CA PHE A 31 -64.60 33.73 -64.43
C PHE A 31 -63.78 32.65 -65.16
N SER A 32 -64.15 32.28 -66.38
CA SER A 32 -63.38 31.35 -67.23
C SER A 32 -61.98 31.90 -67.56
N SER A 33 -61.88 33.19 -67.89
CA SER A 33 -60.61 33.85 -68.16
C SER A 33 -59.77 34.06 -66.90
N ALA A 34 -60.39 34.18 -65.72
CA ALA A 34 -59.71 34.26 -64.42
C ALA A 34 -59.19 32.89 -63.93
N VAL A 35 -59.89 31.79 -64.23
CA VAL A 35 -59.44 30.42 -63.90
C VAL A 35 -58.33 29.93 -64.84
N ASN A 36 -58.28 30.45 -66.07
CA ASN A 36 -57.27 30.08 -67.07
C ASN A 36 -56.07 31.04 -67.14
N VAL A 37 -55.88 31.90 -66.13
CA VAL A 37 -54.68 32.75 -66.03
C VAL A 37 -53.48 31.84 -65.75
N PRO A 38 -52.48 31.77 -66.64
CA PRO A 38 -51.28 31.00 -66.37
C PRO A 38 -50.49 31.67 -65.24
N ILE A 39 -50.29 30.94 -64.14
CA ILE A 39 -49.56 31.40 -62.94
C ILE A 39 -48.16 30.79 -62.95
N ALA A 40 -47.16 31.60 -62.61
CA ALA A 40 -45.78 31.12 -62.48
C ALA A 40 -45.59 30.40 -61.13
N VAL A 41 -44.96 29.23 -61.18
CA VAL A 41 -44.39 28.59 -59.99
C VAL A 41 -42.98 29.14 -59.82
N GLN A 42 -42.75 29.78 -58.68
CA GLN A 42 -41.47 30.35 -58.30
C GLN A 42 -40.78 29.44 -57.30
N VAL A 43 -39.46 29.31 -57.39
CA VAL A 43 -38.63 28.63 -56.41
C VAL A 43 -37.78 29.68 -55.73
N GLN A 44 -37.93 29.80 -54.41
CA GLN A 44 -37.13 30.65 -53.55
C GLN A 44 -36.11 29.79 -52.81
N VAL A 45 -34.83 30.00 -53.06
CA VAL A 45 -33.72 29.34 -52.36
C VAL A 45 -33.14 30.30 -51.32
N THR A 46 -32.95 29.78 -50.10
CA THR A 46 -32.34 30.51 -48.99
C THR A 46 -31.26 29.65 -48.30
N GLY A 47 -30.18 30.27 -47.80
CA GLY A 47 -29.09 29.58 -47.11
C GLY A 47 -28.03 28.94 -48.02
N MET A 48 -28.03 29.27 -49.30
CA MET A 48 -27.09 28.80 -50.30
C MET A 48 -25.80 29.64 -50.31
N THR A 49 -24.68 29.01 -49.94
CA THR A 49 -23.35 29.63 -49.96
C THR A 49 -22.40 28.78 -50.79
N GLY A 50 -22.39 29.00 -52.12
CA GLY A 50 -21.55 28.29 -53.09
C GLY A 50 -22.15 27.01 -53.66
N GLY A 51 -21.51 26.46 -54.70
CA GLY A 51 -21.94 25.23 -55.39
C GLY A 51 -23.06 25.47 -56.38
N THR A 52 -23.64 24.37 -56.85
CA THR A 52 -24.74 24.40 -57.84
C THR A 52 -25.87 23.50 -57.36
N LEU A 53 -27.04 24.09 -57.14
CA LEU A 53 -28.29 23.39 -56.83
C LEU A 53 -29.14 23.37 -58.10
N VAL A 54 -29.58 22.18 -58.51
CA VAL A 54 -30.43 22.00 -59.69
C VAL A 54 -31.80 21.49 -59.26
N VAL A 55 -32.84 22.19 -59.70
CA VAL A 55 -34.24 21.96 -59.29
C VAL A 55 -35.10 21.76 -60.54
N SER A 56 -36.03 20.80 -60.49
CA SER A 56 -36.90 20.46 -61.63
C SER A 56 -38.37 20.40 -61.22
N ASP A 57 -39.24 20.90 -62.10
CA ASP A 57 -40.70 20.71 -62.07
C ASP A 57 -41.17 19.59 -63.01
N GLY A 58 -40.24 18.93 -63.72
CA GLY A 58 -40.52 17.88 -64.71
C GLY A 58 -41.18 18.35 -66.02
N GLN A 59 -41.42 19.66 -66.19
CA GLN A 59 -42.19 20.22 -67.32
C GLN A 59 -41.47 21.39 -68.01
N SER A 60 -40.47 21.97 -67.36
CA SER A 60 -39.64 23.09 -67.82
C SER A 60 -38.15 22.70 -67.81
N PRO A 61 -37.27 23.48 -68.46
CA PRO A 61 -35.83 23.40 -68.19
C PRO A 61 -35.54 23.57 -66.69
N ASN A 62 -34.60 22.80 -66.16
CA ASN A 62 -34.25 22.84 -64.74
C ASN A 62 -33.77 24.23 -64.33
N LEU A 63 -34.19 24.69 -63.15
CA LEU A 63 -33.66 25.88 -62.52
C LEU A 63 -32.32 25.56 -61.87
N THR A 64 -31.35 26.46 -62.06
CA THR A 64 -30.01 26.32 -61.49
C THR A 64 -29.75 27.50 -60.58
N PHE A 65 -29.40 27.22 -59.33
CA PHE A 65 -29.05 28.22 -58.33
C PHE A 65 -27.56 28.10 -58.00
N THR A 66 -26.88 29.23 -57.86
CA THR A 66 -25.49 29.33 -57.37
C THR A 66 -25.37 30.23 -56.13
N ALA A 67 -26.46 30.90 -55.76
CA ALA A 67 -26.63 31.75 -54.59
C ALA A 67 -28.13 31.85 -54.24
N ASP A 68 -28.43 32.46 -53.10
CA ASP A 68 -29.80 32.77 -52.69
C ASP A 68 -30.54 33.62 -53.70
N GLY A 69 -31.82 33.33 -53.88
CA GLY A 69 -32.66 34.07 -54.82
C GLY A 69 -33.94 33.34 -55.18
N THR A 70 -34.79 34.05 -55.93
CA THR A 70 -36.04 33.52 -56.45
C THR A 70 -35.97 33.44 -57.97
N GLN A 71 -36.22 32.27 -58.53
CA GLN A 71 -36.36 32.04 -59.98
C GLN A 71 -37.73 31.45 -60.27
N SER A 72 -38.24 31.62 -61.50
CA SER A 72 -39.53 31.07 -61.92
C SER A 72 -39.33 30.05 -63.02
N PHE A 73 -40.09 28.95 -62.99
CA PHE A 73 -40.15 28.03 -64.12
C PHE A 73 -40.75 28.74 -65.34
N GLY A 74 -40.24 28.43 -66.54
CA GLY A 74 -40.68 29.08 -67.79
C GLY A 74 -42.10 28.70 -68.19
N THR A 75 -42.52 27.46 -67.93
CA THR A 75 -43.88 26.99 -68.18
C THR A 75 -44.79 27.41 -67.03
N LYS A 76 -45.76 28.29 -67.33
CA LYS A 76 -46.79 28.69 -66.38
C LYS A 76 -47.88 27.62 -66.30
N LEU A 77 -48.41 27.40 -65.11
CA LEU A 77 -49.45 26.40 -64.85
C LEU A 77 -50.83 27.07 -64.70
N PRO A 78 -51.93 26.41 -65.10
CA PRO A 78 -53.28 26.93 -64.88
C PRO A 78 -53.58 27.13 -63.38
N SER A 79 -54.44 28.10 -63.06
CA SER A 79 -54.92 28.24 -61.68
C SER A 79 -55.60 26.95 -61.22
N PHE A 80 -55.35 26.56 -59.97
CA PHE A 80 -55.86 25.34 -59.33
C PHE A 80 -55.30 24.01 -59.85
N SER A 81 -54.32 23.99 -60.77
CA SER A 81 -53.60 22.76 -61.11
C SER A 81 -52.59 22.38 -60.01
N THR A 82 -52.03 21.16 -60.07
CA THR A 82 -50.98 20.73 -59.14
C THR A 82 -49.58 21.07 -59.68
N TYR A 83 -48.64 21.31 -58.76
CA TYR A 83 -47.21 21.37 -59.05
C TYR A 83 -46.46 20.28 -58.27
N ASN A 84 -45.31 19.85 -58.79
CA ASN A 84 -44.38 18.96 -58.11
C ASN A 84 -42.96 19.40 -58.45
N VAL A 85 -42.16 19.69 -57.44
CA VAL A 85 -40.79 20.16 -57.56
C VAL A 85 -39.86 19.21 -56.83
N SER A 86 -38.74 18.87 -57.45
CA SER A 86 -37.72 17.97 -56.93
C SER A 86 -36.31 18.57 -57.08
N ILE A 87 -35.41 18.19 -56.18
CA ILE A 87 -33.98 18.53 -56.30
C ILE A 87 -33.31 17.43 -57.12
N VAL A 88 -32.69 17.82 -58.24
CA VAL A 88 -31.98 16.91 -59.15
C VAL A 88 -30.53 16.71 -58.70
N SER A 89 -29.87 17.77 -58.22
CA SER A 89 -28.52 17.69 -57.66
C SER A 89 -28.33 18.64 -56.49
N GLN A 90 -27.82 18.10 -55.39
CA GLN A 90 -27.38 18.88 -54.22
C GLN A 90 -26.09 19.66 -54.56
N PRO A 91 -25.84 20.81 -53.91
CA PRO A 91 -24.60 21.55 -54.08
C PRO A 91 -23.40 20.75 -53.55
N VAL A 92 -22.42 20.49 -54.42
CA VAL A 92 -21.14 19.88 -54.03
C VAL A 92 -20.18 20.99 -53.61
N VAL A 93 -20.08 21.23 -52.30
CA VAL A 93 -19.27 22.28 -51.68
C VAL A 93 -18.58 21.79 -50.41
N THR A 94 -17.53 22.50 -50.00
CA THR A 94 -16.86 22.30 -48.70
C THR A 94 -16.94 23.61 -47.92
N PRO A 95 -17.61 23.66 -46.75
CA PRO A 95 -18.29 22.54 -46.07
C PRO A 95 -19.55 22.05 -46.81
N ALA A 96 -19.84 20.75 -46.69
CA ALA A 96 -21.00 20.10 -47.32
C ALA A 96 -22.32 20.71 -46.85
N ARG A 97 -23.23 20.93 -47.81
CA ARG A 97 -24.55 21.53 -47.58
C ARG A 97 -25.65 20.62 -48.13
N THR A 98 -26.78 20.60 -47.45
CA THR A 98 -27.98 19.89 -47.90
C THR A 98 -29.13 20.88 -48.03
N CYS A 99 -29.75 20.90 -49.20
CA CYS A 99 -30.95 21.68 -49.49
C CYS A 99 -32.19 20.79 -49.42
N GLN A 100 -33.24 21.26 -48.77
CA GLN A 100 -34.52 20.57 -48.66
C GLN A 100 -35.66 21.48 -49.11
N ILE A 101 -36.60 20.92 -49.87
CA ILE A 101 -37.82 21.61 -50.27
C ILE A 101 -38.85 21.48 -49.14
N THR A 102 -39.42 22.60 -48.67
CA THR A 102 -40.42 22.59 -47.58
C THR A 102 -41.83 22.29 -48.07
N ASN A 103 -42.15 22.69 -49.30
CA ASN A 103 -43.44 22.47 -49.95
C ASN A 103 -43.26 21.91 -51.38
N PRO A 104 -42.79 20.65 -51.52
CA PRO A 104 -42.41 20.06 -52.82
C PRO A 104 -43.59 19.86 -53.77
N SER A 105 -44.82 19.78 -53.27
CA SER A 105 -46.03 19.70 -54.08
C SER A 105 -47.17 20.50 -53.47
N GLY A 106 -48.13 20.87 -54.30
CA GLY A 106 -49.29 21.66 -53.88
C GLY A 106 -50.14 22.12 -55.04
N THR A 107 -51.07 23.02 -54.75
CA THR A 107 -51.97 23.63 -55.74
C THR A 107 -51.45 25.00 -56.16
N VAL A 108 -51.56 25.31 -57.45
CA VAL A 108 -51.17 26.60 -58.00
C VAL A 108 -52.24 27.64 -57.68
N LEU A 109 -51.87 28.64 -56.87
CA LEU A 109 -52.71 29.75 -56.43
C LEU A 109 -52.10 31.08 -56.88
N GLY A 110 -52.97 32.00 -57.32
CA GLY A 110 -52.58 33.34 -57.77
C GLY A 110 -52.31 34.32 -56.61
N PRO A 111 -51.54 35.40 -56.84
CA PRO A 111 -50.91 35.79 -58.11
C PRO A 111 -49.59 35.06 -58.43
N ALA A 112 -48.99 34.35 -57.47
CA ALA A 112 -47.81 33.51 -57.66
C ALA A 112 -47.76 32.39 -56.60
N THR A 113 -47.30 31.20 -56.99
CA THR A 113 -47.06 30.08 -56.06
C THR A 113 -45.56 29.96 -55.81
N ILE A 114 -45.14 30.04 -54.53
CA ILE A 114 -43.72 30.03 -54.15
C ILE A 114 -43.38 28.69 -53.47
N VAL A 115 -42.45 27.96 -54.06
CA VAL A 115 -41.79 26.78 -53.50
C VAL A 115 -40.53 27.21 -52.79
N GLN A 116 -40.44 26.91 -51.51
CA GLN A 116 -39.32 27.30 -50.66
C GLN A 116 -38.33 26.14 -50.54
N ILE A 117 -37.06 26.46 -50.78
CA ILE A 117 -35.92 25.57 -50.58
C ILE A 117 -35.00 26.20 -49.56
N GLN A 118 -34.68 25.44 -48.53
CA GLN A 118 -33.75 25.86 -47.49
C GLN A 118 -32.50 24.99 -47.53
N CYS A 119 -31.34 25.62 -47.67
CA CYS A 119 -30.04 24.98 -47.64
C CYS A 119 -29.39 25.19 -46.27
N ALA A 120 -28.87 24.11 -45.68
CA ALA A 120 -28.20 24.14 -44.38
C ALA A 120 -26.92 23.30 -44.40
N LEU A 121 -26.11 23.42 -43.34
CA LEU A 121 -24.92 22.58 -43.14
C LEU A 121 -25.32 21.11 -43.06
N ALA A 122 -24.59 20.22 -43.74
CA ALA A 122 -24.79 18.79 -43.57
C ALA A 122 -24.29 18.36 -42.19
N PHE A 123 -25.03 17.48 -41.52
CA PHE A 123 -24.66 16.92 -40.22
C PHE A 123 -24.46 15.41 -40.34
N TYR A 124 -23.47 14.90 -39.64
CA TYR A 124 -23.05 13.51 -39.69
C TYR A 124 -22.96 12.92 -38.28
N SER A 125 -23.26 11.62 -38.15
CA SER A 125 -23.16 10.93 -36.86
C SER A 125 -21.73 10.47 -36.57
N VAL A 126 -21.37 10.51 -35.28
CA VAL A 126 -20.20 9.83 -34.74
C VAL A 126 -20.68 8.60 -33.98
N SER A 127 -20.16 7.44 -34.35
CA SER A 127 -20.47 6.16 -33.71
C SER A 127 -19.20 5.50 -33.17
N VAL A 128 -19.35 4.62 -32.19
CA VAL A 128 -18.26 3.85 -31.59
C VAL A 128 -18.65 2.38 -31.58
N GLN A 129 -17.83 1.54 -32.21
CA GLN A 129 -17.88 0.09 -32.14
C GLN A 129 -17.05 -0.38 -30.95
N VAL A 130 -17.71 -0.93 -29.93
CA VAL A 130 -17.12 -1.45 -28.69
C VAL A 130 -16.96 -2.97 -28.77
N SER A 131 -15.77 -3.47 -28.45
CA SER A 131 -15.44 -4.90 -28.35
C SER A 131 -14.66 -5.23 -27.08
N GLY A 132 -14.60 -6.51 -26.70
CA GLY A 132 -13.79 -7.00 -25.57
C GLY A 132 -14.35 -6.75 -24.17
N VAL A 133 -15.61 -6.31 -24.04
CA VAL A 133 -16.30 -6.16 -22.73
C VAL A 133 -16.81 -7.52 -22.25
N TYR A 134 -16.57 -7.83 -20.98
CA TYR A 134 -16.97 -9.10 -20.37
C TYR A 134 -18.49 -9.16 -20.18
N SER A 135 -19.13 -10.22 -20.68
CA SER A 135 -20.59 -10.37 -20.63
C SER A 135 -21.15 -10.48 -19.22
N GLY A 136 -20.35 -10.90 -18.24
CA GLY A 136 -20.74 -10.93 -16.82
C GLY A 136 -20.71 -9.57 -16.13
N ALA A 137 -20.09 -8.54 -16.74
CA ALA A 137 -20.03 -7.17 -16.22
C ALA A 137 -20.13 -6.12 -17.37
N PRO A 138 -21.27 -6.07 -18.10
CA PRO A 138 -21.38 -5.29 -19.33
C PRO A 138 -21.61 -3.78 -19.14
N ALA A 139 -21.78 -3.33 -17.90
CA ALA A 139 -22.20 -1.97 -17.57
C ALA A 139 -21.07 -1.04 -17.11
N GLY A 140 -21.26 0.27 -17.31
CA GLY A 140 -20.40 1.31 -16.76
C GLY A 140 -19.43 1.97 -17.75
N LEU A 141 -19.53 1.69 -19.06
CA LEU A 141 -18.79 2.45 -20.06
C LEU A 141 -19.48 3.78 -20.34
N ILE A 142 -18.78 4.89 -20.15
CA ILE A 142 -19.26 6.23 -20.51
C ILE A 142 -18.27 6.86 -21.49
N LEU A 143 -18.77 7.20 -22.67
CA LEU A 143 -18.03 7.93 -23.70
C LEU A 143 -18.50 9.37 -23.75
N GLU A 144 -17.60 10.29 -24.07
CA GLU A 144 -17.90 11.70 -24.23
C GLU A 144 -17.28 12.22 -25.52
N ASN A 145 -18.08 12.92 -26.29
CA ASN A 145 -17.64 13.65 -27.47
C ASN A 145 -17.63 15.15 -27.18
N ASN A 146 -16.53 15.82 -27.51
CA ASN A 146 -16.34 17.27 -27.40
C ASN A 146 -16.66 17.86 -26.02
N GLY A 147 -16.48 17.11 -24.94
CA GLY A 147 -16.62 17.61 -23.56
C GLY A 147 -18.06 17.77 -23.06
N ALA A 148 -19.07 17.36 -23.82
CA ALA A 148 -20.48 17.60 -23.46
C ALA A 148 -21.44 16.48 -23.87
N ASP A 149 -21.26 15.88 -25.06
CA ASP A 149 -22.19 14.88 -25.57
C ASP A 149 -21.81 13.49 -25.05
N ARG A 150 -22.61 12.93 -24.13
CA ARG A 150 -22.30 11.69 -23.42
C ARG A 150 -23.14 10.52 -23.90
N GLN A 151 -22.47 9.40 -24.10
CA GLN A 151 -23.10 8.12 -24.42
C GLN A 151 -22.76 7.11 -23.32
N THR A 152 -23.78 6.67 -22.58
CA THR A 152 -23.65 5.61 -21.57
C THR A 152 -23.99 4.26 -22.18
N ILE A 153 -23.11 3.28 -22.01
CA ILE A 153 -23.21 1.95 -22.61
C ILE A 153 -23.30 0.92 -21.49
N ASN A 154 -24.44 0.22 -21.43
CA ASN A 154 -24.73 -0.78 -20.40
C ASN A 154 -24.91 -2.23 -20.92
N SER A 155 -24.91 -2.40 -22.24
CA SER A 155 -25.11 -3.69 -22.92
C SER A 155 -23.81 -4.37 -23.33
N GLY A 156 -22.65 -3.78 -23.03
CA GLY A 156 -21.34 -4.31 -23.42
C GLY A 156 -21.02 -4.09 -24.90
N ASN A 157 -20.57 -5.13 -25.59
CA ASN A 157 -20.12 -5.05 -26.99
C ASN A 157 -21.25 -4.63 -27.94
N GLY A 158 -20.94 -3.81 -28.94
CA GLY A 158 -21.93 -3.29 -29.89
C GLY A 158 -21.49 -2.00 -30.59
N THR A 159 -22.34 -1.45 -31.46
CA THR A 159 -22.12 -0.13 -32.08
C THR A 159 -23.09 0.87 -31.49
N TYR A 160 -22.56 1.99 -31.00
CA TYR A 160 -23.34 3.03 -30.31
C TYR A 160 -23.08 4.37 -30.96
N SER A 161 -24.14 5.11 -31.28
CA SER A 161 -24.06 6.46 -31.85
C SER A 161 -24.26 7.50 -30.78
N PHE A 162 -23.50 8.60 -30.87
CA PHE A 162 -23.76 9.77 -30.05
C PHE A 162 -25.12 10.40 -30.41
N PRO A 163 -25.87 10.94 -29.43
CA PRO A 163 -27.14 11.61 -29.70
C PRO A 163 -27.01 12.82 -30.62
N THR A 164 -25.91 13.58 -30.51
CA THR A 164 -25.70 14.81 -31.28
C THR A 164 -24.92 14.51 -32.56
N THR A 165 -25.44 14.99 -33.69
CA THR A 165 -24.72 14.97 -34.97
C THR A 165 -23.82 16.20 -35.10
N ILE A 166 -22.72 16.07 -35.85
CA ILE A 166 -21.71 17.11 -36.01
C ILE A 166 -21.76 17.63 -37.44
N GLY A 167 -21.78 18.95 -37.59
CA GLY A 167 -21.76 19.62 -38.89
C GLY A 167 -20.48 19.33 -39.67
N ASP A 168 -20.55 19.33 -41.00
CA ASP A 168 -19.36 19.14 -41.85
C ASP A 168 -18.25 20.15 -41.53
N GLN A 169 -16.99 19.71 -41.59
CA GLN A 169 -15.78 20.45 -41.20
C GLN A 169 -15.67 20.82 -39.71
N LEU A 170 -16.65 20.47 -38.86
CA LEU A 170 -16.52 20.66 -37.42
C LEU A 170 -15.76 19.49 -36.79
N ALA A 171 -15.08 19.78 -35.67
CA ALA A 171 -14.26 18.82 -34.96
C ALA A 171 -15.07 17.85 -34.12
N TYR A 172 -14.57 16.62 -33.99
CA TYR A 172 -14.98 15.64 -33.00
C TYR A 172 -13.76 15.24 -32.17
N ASN A 173 -13.99 14.93 -30.90
CA ASN A 173 -12.98 14.40 -29.99
C ASN A 173 -13.67 13.49 -28.99
N VAL A 174 -13.55 12.19 -29.21
CA VAL A 174 -14.19 11.18 -28.38
C VAL A 174 -13.21 10.64 -27.36
N THR A 175 -13.60 10.69 -26.10
CA THR A 175 -12.83 10.22 -24.95
C THR A 175 -13.62 9.22 -24.13
N VAL A 176 -12.91 8.35 -23.41
CA VAL A 176 -13.50 7.46 -22.43
C VAL A 176 -13.51 8.18 -21.09
N VAL A 177 -14.71 8.47 -20.57
CA VAL A 177 -14.87 9.11 -19.26
C VAL A 177 -14.85 8.08 -18.14
N GLN A 178 -15.45 6.92 -18.40
CA GLN A 178 -15.52 5.83 -17.43
C GLN A 178 -15.39 4.49 -18.16
N ASN A 179 -14.50 3.63 -17.65
CA ASN A 179 -14.41 2.24 -18.09
C ASN A 179 -15.38 1.36 -17.28
N PRO A 180 -15.89 0.26 -17.87
CA PRO A 180 -16.54 -0.81 -17.11
C PRO A 180 -15.62 -1.34 -16.00
N VAL A 181 -16.21 -1.89 -14.94
CA VAL A 181 -15.45 -2.46 -13.82
C VAL A 181 -14.55 -3.59 -14.32
N GLY A 182 -13.25 -3.50 -14.02
CA GLY A 182 -12.26 -4.49 -14.43
C GLY A 182 -11.76 -4.35 -15.88
N HIS A 183 -12.22 -3.33 -16.62
CA HIS A 183 -11.80 -3.08 -18.00
C HIS A 183 -10.96 -1.81 -18.15
N THR A 184 -10.10 -1.82 -19.17
CA THR A 184 -9.43 -0.64 -19.71
C THR A 184 -9.75 -0.58 -21.20
N CYS A 185 -10.45 0.46 -21.63
CA CYS A 185 -10.82 0.65 -23.02
C CYS A 185 -9.87 1.64 -23.72
N VAL A 186 -9.38 1.27 -24.90
CA VAL A 186 -8.46 2.05 -25.71
C VAL A 186 -9.00 2.17 -27.13
N PHE A 187 -8.94 3.37 -27.70
CA PHE A 187 -9.31 3.56 -29.11
C PHE A 187 -8.22 3.00 -30.02
N LYS A 188 -8.64 2.35 -31.11
CA LYS A 188 -7.72 2.00 -32.19
C LYS A 188 -7.22 3.26 -32.89
N THR A 189 -6.02 3.20 -33.45
CA THR A 189 -5.40 4.33 -34.17
C THR A 189 -6.14 4.71 -35.45
N THR A 190 -6.89 3.76 -36.05
CA THR A 190 -7.57 3.97 -37.33
C THR A 190 -9.02 3.47 -37.28
N PRO A 191 -10.02 4.36 -37.44
CA PRO A 191 -9.88 5.82 -37.50
C PRO A 191 -9.53 6.45 -36.14
N ALA A 192 -8.82 7.58 -36.14
CA ALA A 192 -8.45 8.29 -34.93
C ALA A 192 -9.69 8.81 -34.17
N ASN A 193 -9.62 8.81 -32.84
CA ASN A 193 -10.71 9.23 -31.96
C ASN A 193 -10.91 10.75 -31.90
N SER A 194 -10.06 11.52 -32.58
CA SER A 194 -10.24 12.95 -32.81
C SER A 194 -9.99 13.30 -34.27
N GLY A 195 -10.65 14.34 -34.76
CA GLY A 195 -10.55 14.77 -36.15
C GLY A 195 -11.66 15.75 -36.52
N THR A 196 -11.89 15.92 -37.83
CA THR A 196 -12.96 16.76 -38.38
C THR A 196 -13.88 15.93 -39.25
N MET A 197 -15.18 16.21 -39.22
CA MET A 197 -16.14 15.59 -40.14
C MET A 197 -15.84 16.00 -41.58
N ASN A 198 -15.86 15.04 -42.50
CA ASN A 198 -15.58 15.27 -43.91
C ASN A 198 -16.51 14.45 -44.81
N GLY A 199 -17.71 14.98 -45.03
CA GLY A 199 -18.66 14.47 -46.03
C GLY A 199 -19.36 13.14 -45.68
N ALA A 200 -19.06 12.51 -44.55
CA ALA A 200 -19.64 11.22 -44.15
C ALA A 200 -19.65 11.00 -42.62
N ALA A 201 -20.52 10.09 -42.17
CA ALA A 201 -20.52 9.58 -40.80
C ALA A 201 -19.27 8.74 -40.52
N ILE A 202 -18.83 8.72 -39.26
CA ILE A 202 -17.63 7.99 -38.83
C ILE A 202 -17.99 6.97 -37.75
N THR A 203 -17.37 5.79 -37.81
CA THR A 203 -17.45 4.77 -36.75
C THR A 203 -16.05 4.51 -36.21
N LEU A 204 -15.80 4.98 -34.98
CA LEU A 204 -14.59 4.73 -34.22
C LEU A 204 -14.58 3.30 -33.67
N ARG A 205 -13.40 2.79 -33.35
CA ARG A 205 -13.24 1.45 -32.76
C ARG A 205 -12.64 1.56 -31.37
N LEU A 206 -13.35 1.02 -30.39
CA LEU A 206 -12.95 1.00 -29.00
C LEU A 206 -12.74 -0.44 -28.54
N ASN A 207 -11.51 -0.76 -28.18
CA ASN A 207 -11.12 -2.07 -27.68
C ASN A 207 -11.08 -2.04 -26.14
N CYS A 208 -11.92 -2.84 -25.50
CA CYS A 208 -11.97 -3.02 -24.05
C CYS A 208 -11.41 -4.37 -23.57
N LEU A 209 -10.72 -5.11 -24.45
CA LEU A 209 -10.09 -6.40 -24.11
C LEU A 209 -9.10 -6.21 -22.97
N SER A 210 -9.38 -6.83 -21.82
CA SER A 210 -8.68 -6.55 -20.56
C SER A 210 -8.40 -7.82 -19.77
N SER A 211 -7.40 -7.77 -18.90
CA SER A 211 -7.25 -8.76 -17.83
C SER A 211 -8.12 -8.36 -16.65
N ILE A 212 -9.20 -9.10 -16.43
CA ILE A 212 -10.23 -8.79 -15.42
C ILE A 212 -9.94 -9.42 -14.05
N LEU A 213 -9.03 -10.41 -14.02
CA LEU A 213 -8.61 -11.07 -12.79
C LEU A 213 -7.20 -11.63 -12.97
N VAL A 214 -6.37 -11.47 -11.93
CA VAL A 214 -5.11 -12.19 -11.78
C VAL A 214 -5.13 -12.96 -10.47
N THR A 215 -4.83 -14.26 -10.53
CA THR A 215 -4.66 -15.10 -9.33
C THR A 215 -3.30 -15.80 -9.33
N PRO A 216 -2.65 -15.97 -8.16
CA PRO A 216 -3.06 -15.45 -6.84
C PRO A 216 -2.89 -13.92 -6.75
N GLY A 217 -3.64 -13.24 -5.87
CA GLY A 217 -3.72 -11.77 -5.90
C GLY A 217 -2.50 -11.02 -5.32
N SER A 218 -1.74 -11.63 -4.41
CA SER A 218 -0.63 -10.94 -3.72
C SER A 218 0.48 -11.84 -3.19
N VAL A 219 0.21 -13.14 -3.00
CA VAL A 219 1.20 -14.12 -2.54
C VAL A 219 1.28 -15.26 -3.54
N LEU A 220 2.49 -15.56 -4.02
CA LEU A 220 2.75 -16.70 -4.90
C LEU A 220 3.54 -17.77 -4.11
N GLN A 221 2.98 -18.96 -4.00
CA GLN A 221 3.67 -20.14 -3.46
C GLN A 221 4.37 -20.92 -4.57
N ASN A 222 5.33 -21.79 -4.21
CA ASN A 222 6.08 -22.58 -5.20
C ASN A 222 5.18 -23.43 -6.12
N SER A 223 4.07 -23.95 -5.62
CA SER A 223 3.11 -24.77 -6.37
C SER A 223 1.99 -23.99 -7.06
N ASP A 224 1.90 -22.68 -6.83
CA ASP A 224 0.81 -21.88 -7.37
C ASP A 224 0.96 -21.70 -8.88
N LYS A 225 -0.18 -21.70 -9.57
CA LYS A 225 -0.28 -21.28 -10.97
C LYS A 225 -0.70 -19.81 -11.00
N ILE A 226 -0.07 -19.04 -11.87
CA ILE A 226 -0.51 -17.68 -12.15
C ILE A 226 -1.56 -17.73 -13.25
N VAL A 227 -2.72 -17.16 -13.02
CA VAL A 227 -3.81 -17.13 -13.99
C VAL A 227 -4.16 -15.69 -14.31
N PHE A 228 -4.04 -15.32 -15.58
CA PHE A 228 -4.62 -14.09 -16.13
C PHE A 228 -5.94 -14.44 -16.80
N ARG A 229 -7.06 -13.97 -16.24
CA ARG A 229 -8.37 -14.09 -16.89
C ARG A 229 -8.59 -12.90 -17.81
N ILE A 230 -8.79 -13.17 -19.09
CA ILE A 230 -9.02 -12.19 -20.14
C ILE A 230 -10.51 -12.14 -20.49
N SER A 231 -11.03 -10.94 -20.70
CA SER A 231 -12.46 -10.65 -20.82
C SER A 231 -13.20 -11.18 -22.05
N ASP A 232 -12.52 -11.89 -22.96
CA ASP A 232 -13.10 -12.38 -24.21
C ASP A 232 -12.88 -13.89 -24.38
N PRO A 233 -13.85 -14.62 -24.98
CA PRO A 233 -13.66 -16.01 -25.35
C PRO A 233 -12.76 -16.17 -26.60
N ASN A 234 -11.82 -17.11 -26.56
CA ASN A 234 -10.92 -17.44 -27.69
C ASN A 234 -9.77 -16.43 -27.88
N VAL A 235 -9.15 -16.02 -26.78
CA VAL A 235 -7.93 -15.21 -26.81
C VAL A 235 -6.71 -16.12 -27.05
N SER A 236 -5.80 -15.69 -27.91
CA SER A 236 -4.56 -16.39 -28.23
C SER A 236 -3.38 -15.42 -28.32
N GLY A 237 -2.18 -15.90 -28.65
CA GLY A 237 -1.00 -15.03 -28.85
C GLY A 237 -0.39 -14.42 -27.59
N CYS A 238 -0.96 -14.67 -26.40
CA CYS A 238 -0.36 -14.25 -25.13
C CYS A 238 1.04 -14.84 -24.97
N THR A 239 2.03 -13.99 -24.79
CA THR A 239 3.42 -14.35 -24.53
C THR A 239 3.93 -13.62 -23.31
N VAL A 240 4.77 -14.30 -22.54
CA VAL A 240 5.48 -13.68 -21.43
C VAL A 240 6.60 -12.82 -21.99
N VAL A 241 6.68 -11.55 -21.58
CA VAL A 241 7.66 -10.57 -22.10
C VAL A 241 8.50 -9.95 -21.01
N ALA A 242 9.74 -9.56 -21.34
CA ALA A 242 10.62 -8.88 -20.41
C ALA A 242 10.16 -7.44 -20.12
N GLY A 243 10.01 -7.08 -18.85
CA GLY A 243 9.76 -5.71 -18.39
C GLY A 243 9.46 -5.66 -16.89
N SER A 244 10.25 -4.92 -16.10
CA SER A 244 10.09 -4.85 -14.64
C SER A 244 9.26 -3.61 -14.24
N PRO A 245 8.18 -3.77 -13.46
CA PRO A 245 7.64 -2.69 -12.65
C PRO A 245 8.71 -2.35 -11.59
N GLY A 246 9.25 -1.13 -11.64
CA GLY A 246 10.44 -0.73 -10.86
C GLY A 246 10.40 -1.20 -9.41
N GLY A 247 11.38 -2.04 -9.03
CA GLY A 247 11.60 -2.49 -7.64
C GLY A 247 11.40 -3.99 -7.37
N ALA A 248 10.90 -4.79 -8.31
CA ALA A 248 10.79 -6.24 -8.12
C ALA A 248 12.13 -6.97 -8.37
N THR A 249 12.59 -7.78 -7.41
CA THR A 249 13.93 -8.41 -7.43
C THR A 249 13.99 -9.75 -8.18
N TYR A 250 12.84 -10.42 -8.39
CA TYR A 250 12.80 -11.74 -9.03
C TYR A 250 11.93 -11.73 -10.30
N ASN A 251 12.52 -12.07 -11.43
CA ASN A 251 11.84 -12.09 -12.71
C ASN A 251 11.38 -13.51 -13.05
N ILE A 252 10.07 -13.78 -13.01
CA ILE A 252 9.49 -15.09 -13.35
C ILE A 252 9.82 -15.48 -14.80
N ASN A 253 9.97 -14.48 -15.67
CA ASN A 253 10.26 -14.67 -17.09
C ASN A 253 11.68 -15.26 -17.32
N GLY A 254 12.57 -15.17 -16.34
CA GLY A 254 13.93 -15.73 -16.40
C GLY A 254 14.03 -17.19 -15.97
N ILE A 255 12.93 -17.81 -15.54
CA ILE A 255 12.93 -19.20 -15.06
C ILE A 255 12.85 -20.14 -16.27
N ALA A 256 13.80 -21.05 -16.41
CA ALA A 256 13.75 -22.04 -17.48
C ALA A 256 12.64 -23.08 -17.23
N GLY A 257 11.86 -23.41 -18.27
CA GLY A 257 10.96 -24.57 -18.26
C GLY A 257 9.57 -24.35 -17.66
N PHE A 258 9.12 -23.12 -17.37
CA PHE A 258 7.73 -22.86 -16.98
C PHE A 258 6.75 -23.32 -18.08
N THR A 259 5.54 -23.68 -17.67
CA THR A 259 4.48 -24.12 -18.58
C THR A 259 3.49 -23.00 -18.84
N MET A 260 2.95 -22.95 -20.06
CA MET A 260 1.86 -22.05 -20.42
C MET A 260 0.71 -22.87 -20.98
N ALA A 261 -0.51 -22.57 -20.55
CA ALA A 261 -1.72 -23.19 -21.06
C ALA A 261 -2.83 -22.16 -21.21
N PHE A 262 -3.71 -22.39 -22.19
CA PHE A 262 -4.91 -21.59 -22.40
C PHE A 262 -6.13 -22.42 -22.04
N GLN A 263 -7.08 -21.84 -21.30
CA GLN A 263 -8.40 -22.39 -21.10
C GLN A 263 -9.43 -21.41 -21.66
N ASN A 264 -9.84 -21.68 -22.90
CA ASN A 264 -10.77 -20.84 -23.65
C ASN A 264 -12.24 -21.13 -23.27
N ASN A 265 -13.09 -20.12 -23.46
CA ASN A 265 -14.56 -20.21 -23.28
C ASN A 265 -15.01 -20.54 -21.85
N LEU A 266 -14.22 -20.17 -20.84
CA LEU A 266 -14.58 -20.35 -19.44
C LEU A 266 -15.56 -19.23 -19.03
N ALA A 267 -16.86 -19.51 -19.05
CA ALA A 267 -17.91 -18.53 -18.74
C ALA A 267 -17.80 -17.22 -19.55
N GLY A 268 -17.43 -17.32 -20.83
CA GLY A 268 -17.24 -16.16 -21.71
C GLY A 268 -15.88 -15.45 -21.56
N THR A 269 -14.89 -16.09 -20.93
CA THR A 269 -13.52 -15.57 -20.76
C THR A 269 -12.48 -16.56 -21.28
N THR A 270 -11.22 -16.13 -21.28
CA THR A 270 -10.06 -16.99 -21.53
C THR A 270 -9.09 -16.89 -20.37
N ASP A 271 -8.71 -18.02 -19.77
CA ASP A 271 -7.64 -18.07 -18.79
C ASP A 271 -6.30 -18.37 -19.47
N PHE A 272 -5.33 -17.48 -19.29
CA PHE A 272 -3.93 -17.72 -19.59
C PHE A 272 -3.22 -18.14 -18.31
N VAL A 273 -2.83 -19.41 -18.25
CA VAL A 273 -2.28 -20.07 -17.06
C VAL A 273 -0.78 -20.28 -17.23
N ILE A 274 0.00 -19.73 -16.31
CA ILE A 274 1.44 -19.90 -16.21
C ILE A 274 1.71 -20.81 -15.01
N GLY A 275 2.22 -22.01 -15.26
CA GLY A 275 2.56 -22.99 -14.24
C GLY A 275 4.07 -23.10 -14.01
N PRO A 276 4.50 -23.54 -12.82
CA PRO A 276 5.92 -23.75 -12.52
C PRO A 276 6.54 -24.82 -13.45
N PRO A 277 7.88 -24.86 -13.56
CA PRO A 277 8.57 -25.89 -14.32
C PRO A 277 8.24 -27.28 -13.76
N GLY A 278 7.73 -28.18 -14.60
CA GLY A 278 7.24 -29.51 -14.20
C GLY A 278 8.29 -30.50 -13.71
N ILE A 279 9.42 -30.04 -13.16
CA ILE A 279 10.43 -30.89 -12.50
C ILE A 279 10.00 -31.03 -11.05
N SER A 280 9.65 -32.24 -10.62
CA SER A 280 9.20 -32.50 -9.25
C SER A 280 10.26 -32.10 -8.22
N PRO A 281 9.88 -31.36 -7.15
CA PRO A 281 8.55 -30.79 -6.94
C PRO A 281 8.41 -29.52 -7.80
N GLY A 282 7.31 -29.43 -8.57
CA GLY A 282 7.05 -28.32 -9.49
C GLY A 282 7.01 -26.99 -8.76
N ASP A 283 8.18 -26.36 -8.70
CA ASP A 283 8.50 -25.22 -7.87
C ASP A 283 9.06 -24.11 -8.77
N TRP A 284 8.72 -22.85 -8.49
CA TRP A 284 9.31 -21.69 -9.16
C TRP A 284 10.85 -21.52 -8.94
N GLY A 285 11.53 -22.51 -8.35
CA GLY A 285 12.97 -22.51 -8.08
C GLY A 285 13.40 -21.51 -7.01
N MET A 286 12.46 -21.02 -6.20
CA MET A 286 12.66 -19.85 -5.35
C MET A 286 13.23 -20.24 -4.00
N VAL A 287 14.41 -19.70 -3.69
CA VAL A 287 15.18 -20.04 -2.48
C VAL A 287 15.15 -18.97 -1.39
N SER A 288 14.47 -17.84 -1.59
CA SER A 288 14.31 -16.77 -0.57
C SER A 288 13.02 -15.99 -0.79
N PRO A 289 12.47 -15.34 0.26
CA PRO A 289 11.39 -14.36 0.08
C PRO A 289 11.83 -13.27 -0.90
N ALA A 290 11.02 -13.00 -1.91
CA ALA A 290 11.32 -12.02 -2.94
C ALA A 290 10.02 -11.42 -3.49
N THR A 291 10.11 -10.20 -4.04
CA THR A 291 9.06 -9.67 -4.90
C THR A 291 9.28 -10.23 -6.30
N ALA A 292 8.34 -11.06 -6.76
CA ALA A 292 8.36 -11.59 -8.11
C ALA A 292 7.38 -10.82 -9.01
N TYR A 293 7.70 -10.74 -10.28
CA TYR A 293 6.77 -10.18 -11.26
C TYR A 293 6.69 -11.06 -12.51
N VAL A 294 5.55 -10.97 -13.19
CA VAL A 294 5.35 -11.52 -14.53
C VAL A 294 4.66 -10.47 -15.39
N ALA A 295 5.04 -10.41 -16.66
CA ALA A 295 4.46 -9.50 -17.64
C ALA A 295 4.05 -10.28 -18.89
N VAL A 296 2.86 -10.02 -19.40
CA VAL A 296 2.26 -10.71 -20.55
C VAL A 296 1.86 -9.68 -21.61
N SER A 297 2.14 -9.97 -22.87
CA SER A 297 1.73 -9.14 -24.01
C SER A 297 1.31 -10.00 -25.21
N GLY A 298 0.80 -9.37 -26.26
CA GLY A 298 0.42 -10.07 -27.50
C GLY A 298 -0.89 -10.85 -27.43
N CYS A 299 -1.58 -10.83 -26.28
CA CYS A 299 -2.92 -11.41 -26.14
C CYS A 299 -3.90 -10.76 -27.12
N GLN A 300 -4.42 -11.56 -28.05
CA GLN A 300 -5.27 -11.12 -29.15
C GLN A 300 -6.55 -11.95 -29.22
N ASP A 301 -7.69 -11.29 -29.39
CA ASP A 301 -8.98 -11.95 -29.65
C ASP A 301 -9.15 -12.36 -31.12
N SER A 302 -10.23 -13.08 -31.41
CA SER A 302 -10.55 -13.53 -32.78
C SER A 302 -10.84 -12.39 -33.78
N ALA A 303 -11.17 -11.20 -33.29
CA ALA A 303 -11.40 -9.99 -34.09
C ALA A 303 -10.10 -9.19 -34.33
N GLY A 304 -8.96 -9.69 -33.83
CA GLY A 304 -7.65 -9.09 -33.98
C GLY A 304 -7.37 -7.94 -33.00
N ASN A 305 -8.20 -7.74 -31.98
CA ASN A 305 -7.97 -6.75 -30.92
C ASN A 305 -6.88 -7.27 -29.96
N ILE A 306 -5.88 -6.43 -29.68
CA ILE A 306 -4.76 -6.77 -28.80
C ILE A 306 -4.96 -6.03 -27.47
N ILE A 307 -4.73 -6.68 -26.33
CA ILE A 307 -4.83 -6.01 -25.02
C ILE A 307 -3.96 -4.74 -25.00
N ASN A 308 -4.53 -3.63 -24.53
CA ASN A 308 -3.89 -2.30 -24.49
C ASN A 308 -3.29 -1.85 -25.84
N GLU A 309 -3.79 -2.37 -26.97
CA GLU A 309 -3.25 -2.13 -28.32
C GLU A 309 -1.73 -2.39 -28.43
N GLY A 310 -1.20 -3.30 -27.58
CA GLY A 310 0.22 -3.65 -27.57
C GLY A 310 1.17 -2.59 -26.97
N VAL A 311 0.63 -1.50 -26.40
CA VAL A 311 1.45 -0.40 -25.85
C VAL A 311 2.05 -0.76 -24.50
N THR A 312 1.26 -1.37 -23.61
CA THR A 312 1.70 -1.75 -22.25
C THR A 312 1.34 -3.19 -21.94
N PRO A 313 2.30 -4.03 -21.50
CA PRO A 313 2.01 -5.39 -21.08
C PRO A 313 1.13 -5.37 -19.81
N ILE A 314 0.27 -6.36 -19.68
CA ILE A 314 -0.37 -6.63 -18.38
C ILE A 314 0.70 -7.24 -17.47
N SER A 315 0.77 -6.76 -16.23
CA SER A 315 1.76 -7.25 -15.27
C SER A 315 1.13 -7.51 -13.92
N ALA A 316 1.73 -8.44 -13.18
CA ALA A 316 1.36 -8.77 -11.82
C ALA A 316 2.61 -8.91 -10.97
N VAL A 317 2.53 -8.43 -9.74
CA VAL A 317 3.61 -8.47 -8.75
C VAL A 317 3.12 -9.29 -7.55
N PHE A 318 3.95 -10.21 -7.09
CA PHE A 318 3.64 -11.11 -5.99
C PHE A 318 4.74 -11.06 -4.95
N ASN A 319 4.36 -11.17 -3.68
CA ASN A 319 5.28 -11.57 -2.63
C ASN A 319 5.43 -13.08 -2.69
N VAL A 320 6.64 -13.56 -2.96
CA VAL A 320 6.86 -14.99 -3.03
C VAL A 320 7.25 -15.53 -1.67
N ILE A 321 6.50 -16.52 -1.22
CA ILE A 321 6.74 -17.22 0.02
C ILE A 321 6.89 -18.71 -0.34
N PRO A 322 8.12 -19.28 -0.32
CA PRO A 322 8.39 -20.59 -0.92
C PRO A 322 7.55 -21.73 -0.34
N ALA A 323 7.29 -21.71 0.97
CA ALA A 323 6.38 -22.64 1.61
C ALA A 323 5.57 -21.93 2.70
N ILE A 324 4.26 -22.14 2.73
CA ILE A 324 3.40 -21.72 3.84
C ILE A 324 2.86 -22.96 4.57
N ARG A 325 2.80 -22.88 5.90
CA ARG A 325 2.09 -23.82 6.76
C ARG A 325 1.07 -23.08 7.61
N TYR A 326 -0.16 -23.56 7.62
CA TYR A 326 -1.26 -22.99 8.40
C TYR A 326 -1.41 -23.76 9.71
N VAL A 327 -1.56 -23.05 10.82
CA VAL A 327 -1.71 -23.65 12.16
C VAL A 327 -2.93 -23.04 12.86
N ASN A 328 -3.84 -23.88 13.34
CA ASN A 328 -5.05 -23.46 14.05
C ASN A 328 -5.36 -24.40 15.22
N ALA A 329 -5.30 -23.88 16.46
CA ALA A 329 -5.54 -24.66 17.68
C ALA A 329 -6.99 -25.15 17.84
N SER A 330 -7.96 -24.51 17.17
CA SER A 330 -9.40 -24.77 17.35
C SER A 330 -9.98 -25.78 16.36
N GLY A 331 -9.25 -26.10 15.28
CA GLY A 331 -9.75 -26.96 14.20
C GLY A 331 -8.68 -27.63 13.35
N GLY A 332 -7.41 -27.58 13.76
CA GLY A 332 -6.31 -28.23 13.07
C GLY A 332 -6.07 -29.68 13.48
N SER A 333 -5.27 -30.38 12.68
CA SER A 333 -4.73 -31.71 13.01
C SER A 333 -3.29 -31.82 12.55
N ASP A 334 -2.40 -32.33 13.40
CA ASP A 334 -0.98 -32.55 13.05
C ASP A 334 -0.77 -33.72 12.09
N SER A 335 -1.82 -34.48 11.79
CA SER A 335 -1.84 -35.43 10.66
C SER A 335 -1.85 -34.73 9.30
N ASN A 336 -2.25 -33.46 9.24
CA ASN A 336 -2.36 -32.71 7.98
C ASN A 336 -0.98 -32.37 7.40
N THR A 337 -0.94 -32.04 6.10
CA THR A 337 0.24 -31.44 5.45
C THR A 337 0.36 -29.95 5.76
N CYS A 338 -0.75 -29.34 6.21
CA CYS A 338 -0.83 -27.95 6.69
C CYS A 338 -0.56 -26.91 5.59
N GLN A 339 -0.68 -27.30 4.33
CA GLN A 339 -0.40 -26.43 3.17
C GLN A 339 -1.58 -25.53 2.79
N THR A 340 -2.78 -25.77 3.32
CA THR A 340 -3.98 -24.99 2.99
C THR A 340 -4.70 -24.48 4.24
N PRO A 341 -5.41 -23.34 4.16
CA PRO A 341 -6.22 -22.82 5.27
C PRO A 341 -7.31 -23.80 5.75
N GLY A 342 -7.81 -24.66 4.87
CA GLY A 342 -8.86 -25.65 5.18
C GLY A 342 -8.38 -26.94 5.83
N ALA A 343 -7.06 -27.19 5.87
CA ALA A 343 -6.47 -28.33 6.55
C ALA A 343 -5.23 -27.92 7.37
N PRO A 344 -5.38 -27.04 8.38
CA PRO A 344 -4.26 -26.54 9.17
C PRO A 344 -3.73 -27.59 10.15
N CYS A 345 -2.49 -27.40 10.59
CA CYS A 345 -1.89 -28.13 11.72
C CYS A 345 -2.54 -27.72 13.04
N LEU A 346 -2.52 -28.61 14.03
CA LEU A 346 -3.01 -28.31 15.38
C LEU A 346 -1.97 -27.53 16.16
N THR A 347 -0.71 -27.97 16.12
CA THR A 347 0.40 -27.40 16.88
C THR A 347 1.37 -26.62 16.00
N ILE A 348 2.08 -25.66 16.61
CA ILE A 348 3.16 -24.94 15.94
C ILE A 348 4.43 -25.81 15.94
N GLY A 349 4.76 -26.40 17.10
CA GLY A 349 6.00 -27.12 17.35
C GLY A 349 6.00 -28.59 16.91
N SER A 350 6.42 -29.48 17.82
CA SER A 350 6.70 -30.90 17.60
C SER A 350 5.49 -31.65 17.02
N GLY A 351 5.57 -32.07 15.75
CA GLY A 351 4.52 -32.80 15.05
C GLY A 351 3.63 -31.94 14.14
N GLY A 352 3.59 -30.62 14.38
CA GLY A 352 2.80 -29.66 13.64
C GLY A 352 3.64 -28.82 12.67
N GLY A 353 3.37 -27.51 12.63
CA GLY A 353 3.86 -26.59 11.59
C GLY A 353 5.36 -26.66 11.32
N ILE A 354 6.19 -26.67 12.38
CA ILE A 354 7.66 -26.74 12.27
C ILE A 354 8.10 -28.02 11.55
N THR A 355 7.55 -29.18 11.94
CA THR A 355 7.92 -30.48 11.35
C THR A 355 7.42 -30.62 9.91
N LYS A 356 6.34 -29.92 9.54
CA LYS A 356 5.84 -29.91 8.16
C LYS A 356 6.61 -28.96 7.24
N CYS A 357 7.47 -28.09 7.78
CA CYS A 357 8.38 -27.28 6.98
C CYS A 357 9.54 -28.14 6.46
N GLY A 358 9.89 -27.96 5.18
CA GLY A 358 11.03 -28.63 4.56
C GLY A 358 12.37 -27.94 4.88
N LEU A 359 13.39 -28.22 4.08
CA LEU A 359 14.75 -27.65 4.25
C LEU A 359 14.87 -26.18 3.77
N GLY A 360 13.90 -25.68 3.02
CA GLY A 360 13.87 -24.31 2.48
C GLY A 360 13.14 -23.29 3.37
N PHE A 361 12.96 -22.06 2.87
CA PHE A 361 12.20 -21.05 3.60
C PHE A 361 10.74 -21.45 3.78
N CYS A 362 10.26 -21.37 5.01
CA CYS A 362 8.91 -21.73 5.37
C CYS A 362 8.29 -20.67 6.28
N TYR A 363 7.10 -20.20 5.94
CA TYR A 363 6.29 -19.34 6.78
C TYR A 363 5.21 -20.16 7.45
N ILE A 364 5.15 -20.10 8.77
CA ILE A 364 4.07 -20.67 9.55
C ILE A 364 3.11 -19.54 9.91
N LEU A 365 1.94 -19.55 9.28
CA LEU A 365 0.85 -18.63 9.59
C LEU A 365 -0.01 -19.24 10.70
N VAL A 366 -0.18 -18.52 11.79
CA VAL A 366 -0.84 -19.02 12.99
C VAL A 366 -2.12 -18.23 13.23
N ALA A 367 -3.24 -18.94 13.35
CA ALA A 367 -4.51 -18.34 13.72
C ALA A 367 -4.49 -17.82 15.17
N GLY A 368 -5.43 -16.93 15.49
CA GLY A 368 -5.69 -16.49 16.85
C GLY A 368 -6.14 -17.66 17.73
N GLY A 369 -5.66 -17.69 18.97
CA GLY A 369 -5.89 -18.78 19.90
C GLY A 369 -4.72 -19.00 20.85
N THR A 370 -4.93 -19.86 21.85
CA THR A 370 -3.90 -20.22 22.83
C THR A 370 -3.27 -21.56 22.49
N TYR A 371 -1.94 -21.55 22.34
CA TYR A 371 -1.08 -22.67 22.01
C TYR A 371 -0.22 -23.01 23.22
N ASN A 372 -0.66 -24.01 23.98
CA ASN A 372 0.06 -24.49 25.15
C ASN A 372 1.22 -25.40 24.70
N VAL A 373 2.45 -24.99 24.99
CA VAL A 373 3.65 -25.74 24.61
C VAL A 373 4.21 -26.46 25.82
N THR A 374 4.32 -27.79 25.72
CA THR A 374 4.97 -28.65 26.73
C THR A 374 6.43 -28.93 26.40
N THR A 375 6.83 -28.64 25.16
CA THR A 375 8.22 -28.65 24.67
C THR A 375 8.48 -27.36 23.90
N PRO A 376 9.70 -26.78 23.97
CA PRO A 376 9.99 -25.54 23.27
C PRO A 376 9.77 -25.66 21.76
N ILE A 377 9.11 -24.67 21.16
CA ILE A 377 9.06 -24.54 19.70
C ILE A 377 10.48 -24.22 19.23
N THR A 378 11.15 -25.20 18.63
CA THR A 378 12.57 -25.08 18.25
C THR A 378 12.71 -24.71 16.78
N ILE A 379 13.37 -23.59 16.51
CA ILE A 379 13.61 -23.05 15.16
C ILE A 379 15.10 -23.24 14.83
N SER A 380 15.39 -24.28 14.07
CA SER A 380 16.74 -24.61 13.58
C SER A 380 16.90 -24.39 12.07
N GLY A 381 15.81 -24.40 11.30
CA GLY A 381 15.79 -24.16 9.85
C GLY A 381 15.42 -22.73 9.45
N LYS A 382 15.20 -22.50 8.15
CA LYS A 382 14.81 -21.19 7.58
C LYS A 382 13.32 -20.92 7.78
N ILE A 383 12.85 -20.87 9.03
CA ILE A 383 11.43 -20.80 9.36
C ILE A 383 11.08 -19.43 9.96
N SER A 384 10.04 -18.80 9.39
CA SER A 384 9.41 -17.61 9.96
C SER A 384 8.03 -17.96 10.53
N ILE A 385 7.65 -17.36 11.66
CA ILE A 385 6.34 -17.57 12.28
C ILE A 385 5.63 -16.24 12.39
N VAL A 386 4.40 -16.19 11.87
CA VAL A 386 3.59 -14.98 11.84
C VAL A 386 2.20 -15.31 12.41
N GLY A 387 1.86 -14.66 13.52
CA GLY A 387 0.57 -14.85 14.19
C GLY A 387 -0.52 -13.90 13.74
N ALA A 388 -1.56 -13.81 14.56
CA ALA A 388 -2.65 -12.84 14.48
C ALA A 388 -3.67 -13.04 13.34
N TYR A 389 -3.73 -14.22 12.73
CA TYR A 389 -4.71 -14.49 11.68
C TYR A 389 -6.08 -14.86 12.24
N ASN A 390 -7.16 -14.51 11.55
CA ASN A 390 -8.45 -15.13 11.82
C ASN A 390 -8.45 -16.63 11.43
N ASN A 391 -9.47 -17.38 11.84
CA ASN A 391 -9.53 -18.83 11.59
C ASN A 391 -9.54 -19.23 10.11
N THR A 392 -9.91 -18.32 9.21
CA THR A 392 -9.92 -18.53 7.75
C THR A 392 -8.66 -18.01 7.06
N PHE A 393 -7.71 -17.42 7.78
CA PHE A 393 -6.48 -16.81 7.26
C PHE A 393 -6.72 -15.74 6.19
N THR A 394 -7.85 -15.05 6.24
CA THR A 394 -8.24 -13.98 5.30
C THR A 394 -7.95 -12.59 5.85
N SER A 395 -7.81 -12.45 7.17
CA SER A 395 -7.45 -11.19 7.81
C SER A 395 -6.45 -11.42 8.94
N GLN A 396 -5.67 -10.37 9.24
CA GLN A 396 -4.69 -10.36 10.31
C GLN A 396 -4.96 -9.18 11.24
N ASP A 397 -5.28 -9.48 12.50
CA ASP A 397 -5.57 -8.51 13.55
C ASP A 397 -5.00 -9.02 14.89
N PRO A 398 -3.86 -8.48 15.36
CA PRO A 398 -3.22 -8.90 16.61
C PRO A 398 -4.06 -8.72 17.89
N ILE A 399 -5.16 -7.99 17.80
CA ILE A 399 -6.00 -7.62 18.94
C ILE A 399 -7.27 -8.45 18.95
N GLY A 400 -7.95 -8.50 17.79
CA GLY A 400 -9.14 -9.32 17.62
C GLY A 400 -8.83 -10.81 17.57
N ASN A 401 -7.65 -11.19 17.07
CA ASN A 401 -7.25 -12.60 16.88
C ASN A 401 -5.85 -12.88 17.46
N PRO A 402 -5.58 -12.64 18.76
CA PRO A 402 -4.24 -12.79 19.31
C PRO A 402 -3.77 -14.25 19.25
N THR A 403 -2.58 -14.49 18.69
CA THR A 403 -1.90 -15.78 18.79
C THR A 403 -1.08 -15.81 20.07
N ILE A 404 -1.51 -16.61 21.05
CA ILE A 404 -0.89 -16.71 22.37
C ILE A 404 -0.13 -18.03 22.46
N ILE A 405 1.19 -17.98 22.62
CA ILE A 405 2.04 -19.14 22.88
C ILE A 405 2.36 -19.15 24.37
N SER A 406 1.92 -20.18 25.10
CA SER A 406 2.08 -20.27 26.55
C SER A 406 2.91 -21.50 26.91
N ASP A 407 4.06 -21.31 27.55
CA ASP A 407 4.87 -22.41 28.06
C ASP A 407 4.24 -23.00 29.32
N VAL A 408 3.82 -24.27 29.20
CA VAL A 408 3.22 -25.05 30.28
C VAL A 408 4.04 -26.31 30.59
N ASN A 409 5.32 -26.34 30.20
CA ASN A 409 6.21 -27.46 30.47
C ASN A 409 6.33 -27.69 31.99
N PRO A 410 5.92 -28.86 32.51
CA PRO A 410 5.93 -29.12 33.95
C PRO A 410 7.33 -29.40 34.52
N ALA A 411 8.33 -29.66 33.68
CA ALA A 411 9.66 -30.12 34.08
C ALA A 411 10.77 -29.42 33.28
N CYS A 412 11.04 -28.15 33.59
CA CYS A 412 12.15 -27.39 33.00
C CYS A 412 12.67 -26.31 33.96
N GLY A 413 13.72 -25.59 33.53
CA GLY A 413 14.16 -24.37 34.20
C GLY A 413 15.07 -24.59 35.39
N THR A 414 15.88 -25.66 35.39
CA THR A 414 16.71 -26.05 36.55
C THR A 414 18.08 -25.38 36.61
N SER A 415 18.58 -24.86 35.48
CA SER A 415 19.88 -24.18 35.43
C SER A 415 20.01 -23.26 34.21
N TYR A 416 20.74 -22.16 34.40
CA TYR A 416 21.24 -21.32 33.31
C TYR A 416 22.73 -21.62 33.11
N PRO A 417 23.21 -21.81 31.86
CA PRO A 417 22.48 -21.64 30.60
C PRO A 417 21.90 -22.94 30.00
N GLY A 418 22.08 -24.09 30.66
CA GLY A 418 21.85 -25.41 30.07
C GLY A 418 20.39 -25.86 29.99
N ALA A 419 19.56 -25.58 31.01
CA ALA A 419 18.22 -26.16 31.15
C ALA A 419 17.15 -25.09 31.46
N VAL A 420 17.14 -24.00 30.69
CA VAL A 420 16.16 -22.91 30.80
C VAL A 420 14.80 -23.34 30.22
N CYS A 421 13.69 -23.00 30.88
CA CYS A 421 12.36 -23.11 30.26
C CYS A 421 12.19 -22.03 29.21
N SER A 422 11.80 -22.38 27.99
CA SER A 422 11.53 -21.41 26.93
C SER A 422 10.33 -21.83 26.09
N ALA A 423 9.41 -20.90 25.83
CA ALA A 423 8.30 -21.16 24.91
C ALA A 423 8.81 -21.37 23.47
N ILE A 424 9.75 -20.53 23.04
CA ILE A 424 10.41 -20.61 21.73
C ILE A 424 11.93 -20.65 21.92
N ARG A 425 12.58 -21.59 21.26
CA ARG A 425 14.05 -21.70 21.19
C ARG A 425 14.54 -21.54 19.77
N ILE A 426 15.54 -20.71 19.55
CA ILE A 426 16.14 -20.45 18.23
C ILE A 426 17.60 -20.86 18.27
N THR A 427 17.99 -21.73 17.35
CA THR A 427 19.35 -22.27 17.22
C THR A 427 19.84 -22.25 15.76
N ASN A 428 19.18 -21.48 14.89
CA ASN A 428 19.50 -21.44 13.46
C ASN A 428 20.92 -20.89 13.23
N SER A 429 21.68 -21.61 12.40
CA SER A 429 23.02 -21.22 11.95
C SER A 429 23.18 -21.29 10.43
N THR A 430 22.07 -21.42 9.69
CA THR A 430 22.07 -21.79 8.27
C THR A 430 21.67 -20.67 7.30
N LEU A 431 21.35 -19.47 7.81
CA LEU A 431 21.02 -18.34 6.94
C LEU A 431 22.29 -17.76 6.29
N ALA A 432 22.22 -17.60 4.97
CA ALA A 432 23.26 -16.97 4.15
C ALA A 432 23.17 -15.42 4.19
N VAL A 433 24.14 -14.74 3.60
CA VAL A 433 24.12 -13.27 3.46
C VAL A 433 22.83 -12.83 2.75
N ASN A 434 22.21 -11.74 3.22
CA ASN A 434 20.92 -11.19 2.75
C ASN A 434 19.69 -12.08 2.98
N GLU A 435 19.84 -13.24 3.61
CA GLU A 435 18.71 -14.04 4.06
C GLU A 435 18.20 -13.56 5.42
N TRP A 436 16.90 -13.74 5.64
CA TRP A 436 16.32 -13.40 6.93
C TRP A 436 15.11 -14.27 7.28
N ILE A 437 14.90 -14.47 8.57
CA ILE A 437 13.68 -15.06 9.11
C ILE A 437 13.09 -14.15 10.18
N GLU A 438 11.80 -14.30 10.44
CA GLU A 438 11.11 -13.47 11.43
C GLU A 438 10.20 -14.24 12.39
N LEU A 439 10.06 -13.70 13.59
CA LEU A 439 8.95 -13.97 14.49
C LEU A 439 8.13 -12.69 14.69
N ARG A 440 6.86 -12.74 14.32
CA ARG A 440 6.02 -11.54 14.27
C ARG A 440 4.58 -11.74 14.71
N LYS A 441 4.02 -10.73 15.40
CA LYS A 441 2.61 -10.66 15.84
C LYS A 441 2.20 -11.81 16.75
N LEU A 442 3.08 -12.18 17.67
CA LEU A 442 2.86 -13.22 18.67
C LEU A 442 2.76 -12.60 20.07
N ARG A 443 1.93 -13.21 20.91
CA ARG A 443 2.00 -13.05 22.36
C ARG A 443 2.67 -14.29 22.94
N ILE A 444 3.82 -14.12 23.58
CA ILE A 444 4.66 -15.21 24.08
C ILE A 444 4.75 -15.11 25.60
N GLU A 445 4.24 -16.12 26.28
CA GLU A 445 4.18 -16.21 27.74
C GLU A 445 5.14 -17.31 28.23
N ALA A 446 6.12 -16.90 29.03
CA ALA A 446 7.05 -17.83 29.67
C ALA A 446 6.36 -18.69 30.73
N ASN A 447 7.05 -19.75 31.13
CA ASN A 447 6.56 -20.71 32.10
C ASN A 447 6.32 -20.08 33.49
N ARG A 448 5.21 -20.42 34.15
CA ARG A 448 4.87 -19.86 35.47
C ARG A 448 5.44 -20.64 36.66
N THR A 449 5.87 -21.89 36.47
CA THR A 449 6.28 -22.79 37.56
C THR A 449 7.79 -23.02 37.61
N GLY A 450 8.47 -23.05 36.46
CA GLY A 450 9.90 -23.27 36.34
C GLY A 450 10.72 -22.26 37.14
N GLN A 451 11.91 -22.67 37.59
CA GLN A 451 12.79 -21.79 38.37
C GLN A 451 13.44 -20.74 37.46
N ILE A 452 14.07 -21.14 36.35
CA ILE A 452 14.67 -20.23 35.36
C ILE A 452 13.90 -20.31 34.03
N VAL A 453 13.29 -19.21 33.61
CA VAL A 453 12.38 -19.20 32.46
C VAL A 453 12.60 -17.99 31.55
N THR A 454 12.26 -18.15 30.28
CA THR A 454 12.20 -17.08 29.29
C THR A 454 11.04 -17.28 28.31
N GLY A 455 10.54 -16.22 27.70
CA GLY A 455 9.61 -16.36 26.57
C GLY A 455 10.33 -16.87 25.34
N VAL A 456 11.41 -16.19 24.96
CA VAL A 456 12.24 -16.53 23.79
C VAL A 456 13.68 -16.78 24.24
N TYR A 457 14.26 -17.89 23.79
CA TYR A 457 15.67 -18.21 23.99
C TYR A 457 16.40 -18.36 22.66
N ILE A 458 17.30 -17.43 22.35
CA ILE A 458 18.18 -17.48 21.19
C ILE A 458 19.55 -17.94 21.68
N ASP A 459 20.02 -19.08 21.20
CA ASP A 459 21.25 -19.71 21.69
C ASP A 459 22.09 -20.26 20.55
N SER A 460 23.36 -19.87 20.52
CA SER A 460 24.35 -20.33 19.54
C SER A 460 23.94 -20.08 18.07
N ALA A 461 23.11 -19.06 17.82
CA ALA A 461 22.66 -18.68 16.49
C ALA A 461 23.70 -17.75 15.85
N ALA A 462 24.53 -18.31 14.96
CA ALA A 462 25.55 -17.56 14.22
C ALA A 462 25.36 -17.59 12.70
N PRO A 463 24.18 -17.22 12.17
CA PRO A 463 23.98 -17.13 10.72
C PRO A 463 24.83 -16.01 10.11
N LEU A 464 25.00 -16.04 8.78
CA LEU A 464 25.45 -14.89 7.99
C LEU A 464 24.28 -13.95 7.64
N GLY A 465 23.05 -14.46 7.68
CA GLY A 465 21.80 -13.70 7.52
C GLY A 465 21.25 -13.15 8.84
N GLN A 466 20.09 -12.49 8.78
CA GLN A 466 19.50 -11.73 9.89
C GLN A 466 18.30 -12.44 10.52
N PHE A 467 18.19 -12.39 11.84
CA PHE A 467 17.01 -12.82 12.58
C PHE A 467 16.22 -11.59 13.07
N TYR A 468 14.92 -11.52 12.75
CA TYR A 468 14.06 -10.43 13.20
C TYR A 468 13.02 -10.92 14.22
N LEU A 469 13.07 -10.38 15.42
CA LEU A 469 12.00 -10.52 16.42
C LEU A 469 11.24 -9.20 16.44
N ARG A 470 10.02 -9.16 15.86
CA ARG A 470 9.29 -7.90 15.70
C ARG A 470 7.80 -7.92 15.97
N GLU A 471 7.25 -6.83 16.49
CA GLU A 471 5.81 -6.65 16.75
C GLU A 471 5.22 -7.75 17.66
N ASN A 472 5.98 -8.19 18.68
CA ASN A 472 5.52 -9.21 19.63
C ASN A 472 5.26 -8.62 21.02
N LEU A 473 4.44 -9.31 21.80
CA LEU A 473 4.31 -9.12 23.24
C LEU A 473 4.96 -10.32 23.94
N ILE A 474 6.05 -10.10 24.67
CA ILE A 474 6.87 -11.17 25.26
C ILE A 474 7.01 -10.93 26.76
N THR A 475 6.64 -11.92 27.56
CA THR A 475 6.60 -11.78 29.02
C THR A 475 7.24 -12.96 29.73
N GLY A 476 8.14 -12.68 30.68
CA GLY A 476 8.72 -13.66 31.61
C GLY A 476 7.74 -14.21 32.66
N MET A 477 6.53 -13.65 32.71
CA MET A 477 5.42 -14.01 33.59
C MET A 477 5.71 -13.91 35.10
N THR A 478 4.66 -13.81 35.90
CA THR A 478 4.79 -13.91 37.36
C THR A 478 4.79 -15.37 37.78
N LYS A 479 5.73 -15.77 38.64
CA LYS A 479 5.74 -17.12 39.21
C LYS A 479 4.43 -17.39 39.95
N SER A 480 3.83 -18.57 39.74
CA SER A 480 2.54 -18.93 40.32
C SER A 480 2.60 -19.38 41.79
N THR A 481 3.80 -19.61 42.32
CA THR A 481 4.06 -20.04 43.70
C THR A 481 5.00 -19.04 44.40
N ALA A 482 5.24 -19.26 45.69
CA ALA A 482 6.10 -18.38 46.49
C ALA A 482 7.49 -18.20 45.85
N PHE A 483 7.99 -16.97 45.94
CA PHE A 483 9.26 -16.56 45.36
C PHE A 483 10.44 -17.09 46.17
N ALA A 484 11.40 -17.70 45.47
CA ALA A 484 12.68 -18.18 46.00
C ALA A 484 13.84 -17.50 45.26
N ASN A 485 15.00 -17.36 45.93
CA ASN A 485 16.14 -16.58 45.42
C ASN A 485 16.72 -17.04 44.07
N GLY A 486 16.45 -18.27 43.64
CA GLY A 486 16.87 -18.81 42.34
C GLY A 486 15.85 -18.64 41.21
N ASP A 487 14.70 -18.03 41.47
CA ASP A 487 13.60 -17.93 40.50
C ASP A 487 13.85 -16.80 39.49
N GLU A 488 14.70 -17.09 38.50
CA GLU A 488 15.03 -16.14 37.44
C GLU A 488 13.95 -16.09 36.36
N ARG A 489 13.70 -14.87 35.87
CA ARG A 489 12.58 -14.59 34.96
C ARG A 489 13.05 -13.63 33.86
N TYR A 490 12.93 -14.06 32.61
CA TYR A 490 13.37 -13.27 31.47
C TYR A 490 12.26 -13.12 30.43
N GLY A 491 12.20 -11.98 29.73
CA GLY A 491 11.38 -11.86 28.52
C GLY A 491 12.05 -12.59 27.36
N ILE A 492 13.28 -12.15 27.05
CA ILE A 492 14.12 -12.70 25.99
C ILE A 492 15.51 -12.97 26.56
N ILE A 493 16.09 -14.11 26.16
CA ILE A 493 17.52 -14.39 26.35
C ILE A 493 18.16 -14.50 24.96
N VAL A 494 19.22 -13.75 24.73
CA VAL A 494 20.11 -13.87 23.56
C VAL A 494 21.48 -14.28 24.07
N ARG A 495 21.92 -15.48 23.68
CA ARG A 495 23.18 -16.05 24.14
C ARG A 495 24.06 -16.50 22.98
N ALA A 496 25.35 -16.14 23.01
CA ALA A 496 26.35 -16.63 22.05
C ALA A 496 25.88 -16.56 20.58
N SER A 497 25.20 -15.47 20.21
CA SER A 497 24.52 -15.30 18.91
C SER A 497 24.91 -13.98 18.24
N GLN A 498 24.75 -13.87 16.92
CA GLN A 498 25.01 -12.68 16.10
C GLN A 498 23.85 -12.43 15.11
N ASN A 499 23.81 -11.23 14.50
CA ASN A 499 22.82 -10.84 13.49
C ASN A 499 21.36 -10.94 13.98
N VAL A 500 21.14 -10.59 15.25
CA VAL A 500 19.81 -10.59 15.89
C VAL A 500 19.27 -9.16 15.97
N ASN A 501 18.10 -8.92 15.39
CA ASN A 501 17.39 -7.64 15.50
C ASN A 501 16.11 -7.83 16.32
N ILE A 502 16.04 -7.16 17.47
CA ILE A 502 14.87 -7.13 18.34
C ILE A 502 14.27 -5.75 18.20
N LEU A 503 13.08 -5.64 17.59
CA LEU A 503 12.44 -4.36 17.31
C LEU A 503 10.93 -4.34 17.40
N PHE A 504 10.34 -3.21 17.81
CA PHE A 504 8.88 -3.05 17.91
C PHE A 504 8.18 -4.07 18.82
N ASN A 505 8.88 -4.61 19.82
CA ASN A 505 8.30 -5.53 20.80
C ASN A 505 7.94 -4.79 22.10
N ILE A 506 6.98 -5.37 22.81
CA ILE A 506 6.77 -5.12 24.24
C ILE A 506 7.34 -6.30 25.01
N ILE A 507 8.30 -6.04 25.88
CA ILE A 507 9.08 -7.06 26.55
C ILE A 507 9.05 -6.80 28.06
N SER A 508 8.71 -7.81 28.85
CA SER A 508 8.72 -7.74 30.31
C SER A 508 9.45 -8.92 30.92
N GLY A 509 10.33 -8.66 31.89
CA GLY A 509 11.05 -9.68 32.64
C GLY A 509 10.19 -10.56 33.54
N GLY A 510 8.96 -10.15 33.86
CA GLY A 510 8.08 -10.90 34.77
C GLY A 510 8.39 -10.66 36.26
N ALA A 511 7.98 -11.57 37.13
CA ALA A 511 8.18 -11.42 38.58
C ALA A 511 8.52 -12.75 39.24
N GLY A 512 9.62 -12.75 39.99
CA GLY A 512 10.13 -13.91 40.71
C GLY A 512 11.02 -13.51 41.89
N GLY A 513 11.55 -14.52 42.57
CA GLY A 513 12.45 -14.32 43.70
C GLY A 513 13.93 -14.19 43.33
N GLY A 514 14.32 -14.45 42.08
CA GLY A 514 15.69 -14.30 41.58
C GLY A 514 15.87 -13.06 40.71
N ILE A 515 16.85 -13.10 39.81
CA ILE A 515 17.09 -12.02 38.83
C ILE A 515 15.91 -11.94 37.85
N SER A 516 15.46 -10.73 37.54
CA SER A 516 14.48 -10.52 36.47
C SER A 516 15.03 -9.58 35.42
N ALA A 517 14.87 -9.91 34.13
CA ALA A 517 15.19 -8.96 33.09
C ALA A 517 14.30 -9.04 31.85
N GLY A 518 14.00 -7.89 31.24
CA GLY A 518 13.28 -7.86 29.97
C GLY A 518 14.07 -8.58 28.88
N VAL A 519 15.32 -8.17 28.66
CA VAL A 519 16.26 -8.82 27.75
C VAL A 519 17.57 -9.13 28.48
N LEU A 520 18.00 -10.38 28.42
CA LEU A 520 19.35 -10.81 28.78
C LEU A 520 20.18 -11.02 27.51
N ALA A 521 21.23 -10.23 27.32
CA ALA A 521 22.19 -10.36 26.23
C ALA A 521 23.52 -10.90 26.79
N ASP A 522 23.77 -12.20 26.67
CA ASP A 522 24.94 -12.88 27.23
C ASP A 522 25.87 -13.38 26.12
N ALA A 523 27.12 -12.90 26.07
CA ALA A 523 28.07 -13.31 25.05
C ALA A 523 27.56 -13.09 23.61
N VAL A 524 26.71 -12.09 23.41
CA VAL A 524 26.22 -11.66 22.10
C VAL A 524 27.39 -11.17 21.26
N SER A 525 27.33 -11.44 19.95
CA SER A 525 28.35 -11.07 18.97
C SER A 525 27.82 -10.21 17.81
N ALA A 526 28.63 -10.00 16.77
CA ALA A 526 28.50 -8.96 15.74
C ALA A 526 27.06 -8.68 15.22
N GLU A 527 26.81 -7.40 14.92
CA GLU A 527 25.60 -6.87 14.27
C GLU A 527 24.25 -7.17 14.96
N THR A 528 24.28 -7.42 16.26
CA THR A 528 23.05 -7.51 17.05
C THR A 528 22.53 -6.10 17.40
N ALA A 529 21.23 -5.89 17.32
CA ALA A 529 20.58 -4.63 17.67
C ALA A 529 19.29 -4.86 18.46
N ILE A 530 19.16 -4.17 19.59
CA ILE A 530 17.91 -4.03 20.34
C ILE A 530 17.44 -2.60 20.11
N HIS A 531 16.39 -2.41 19.31
CA HIS A 531 15.94 -1.06 19.01
C HIS A 531 14.45 -0.88 18.83
N SER A 532 13.92 0.30 19.11
CA SER A 532 12.49 0.59 18.92
C SER A 532 11.55 -0.32 19.73
N ASN A 533 11.96 -0.77 20.93
CA ASN A 533 11.15 -1.61 21.81
C ASN A 533 10.68 -0.85 23.06
N LEU A 534 9.68 -1.42 23.73
CA LEU A 534 9.31 -1.11 25.10
C LEU A 534 9.76 -2.27 25.97
N ILE A 535 10.65 -2.02 26.92
CA ILE A 535 11.30 -3.08 27.71
C ILE A 535 11.24 -2.74 29.19
N ASP A 536 10.70 -3.64 30.01
CA ASP A 536 10.67 -3.50 31.46
C ASP A 536 11.34 -4.68 32.16
N GLY A 537 12.09 -4.37 33.21
CA GLY A 537 12.85 -5.36 33.98
C GLY A 537 12.02 -6.26 34.88
N GLY A 538 10.76 -5.92 35.15
CA GLY A 538 9.90 -6.72 36.01
C GLY A 538 10.22 -6.56 37.50
N PHE A 539 10.18 -7.66 38.26
CA PHE A 539 10.39 -7.66 39.72
C PHE A 539 11.38 -8.74 40.17
N SER A 540 12.20 -8.36 41.15
CA SER A 540 13.16 -9.22 41.85
C SER A 540 13.10 -9.01 43.37
N ASN A 541 13.28 -10.07 44.16
CA ASN A 541 13.28 -10.01 45.63
C ASN A 541 14.52 -9.31 46.23
N ASN A 542 14.47 -9.05 47.54
CA ASN A 542 15.47 -8.30 48.30
C ASN A 542 16.71 -9.12 48.75
N GLY A 543 17.19 -10.04 47.93
CA GLY A 543 18.38 -10.84 48.21
C GLY A 543 19.68 -10.15 47.80
N SER A 544 20.81 -10.58 48.39
CA SER A 544 22.13 -10.11 47.97
C SER A 544 22.42 -10.53 46.52
N GLY A 545 22.82 -9.56 45.68
CA GLY A 545 23.12 -9.79 44.26
C GLY A 545 21.89 -9.93 43.35
N LEU A 546 20.68 -9.73 43.87
CA LEU A 546 19.44 -9.77 43.10
C LEU A 546 19.03 -8.39 42.59
N TYR A 547 18.45 -8.34 41.40
CA TYR A 547 18.05 -7.11 40.73
C TYR A 547 17.02 -7.38 39.64
N ALA A 548 16.28 -6.32 39.29
CA ALA A 548 15.47 -6.25 38.07
C ALA A 548 16.14 -5.32 37.06
N ALA A 549 16.36 -5.76 35.82
CA ALA A 549 16.97 -4.97 34.76
C ALA A 549 16.15 -4.99 33.48
N ALA A 550 15.84 -3.86 32.83
CA ALA A 550 15.18 -3.95 31.53
C ALA A 550 16.09 -4.65 30.51
N ILE A 551 17.36 -4.25 30.44
CA ILE A 551 18.38 -4.93 29.64
C ILE A 551 19.57 -5.29 30.54
N ASP A 552 19.92 -6.58 30.59
CA ASP A 552 21.11 -7.08 31.27
C ASP A 552 22.10 -7.64 30.24
N VAL A 553 23.27 -7.03 30.15
CA VAL A 553 24.35 -7.40 29.24
C VAL A 553 25.43 -8.11 30.04
N ARG A 554 25.74 -9.35 29.64
CA ARG A 554 26.74 -10.22 30.27
C ARG A 554 27.80 -10.64 29.25
N ASN A 555 29.05 -10.69 29.68
CA ASN A 555 30.18 -11.27 28.94
C ASN A 555 30.27 -10.84 27.46
N PRO A 556 30.15 -9.55 27.11
CA PRO A 556 30.24 -9.10 25.73
C PRO A 556 31.57 -9.55 25.10
N ILE A 557 31.55 -10.19 23.93
CA ILE A 557 32.75 -10.76 23.26
C ILE A 557 33.53 -9.65 22.49
N ALA A 558 34.80 -9.89 22.15
CA ALA A 558 35.59 -9.06 21.23
C ALA A 558 35.02 -9.10 19.78
N ASN A 559 35.22 -8.05 18.98
CA ASN A 559 34.70 -7.86 17.60
C ASN A 559 33.22 -7.44 17.44
N ASN A 560 32.58 -6.92 18.51
CA ASN A 560 31.15 -6.68 18.51
C ASN A 560 30.78 -5.20 18.31
N ASN A 561 30.01 -4.92 17.26
CA ASN A 561 29.13 -3.76 17.21
C ASN A 561 27.78 -4.23 17.75
N PHE A 562 27.44 -3.85 18.99
CA PHE A 562 26.13 -4.13 19.60
C PHE A 562 25.42 -2.80 19.85
N LEU A 563 24.19 -2.68 19.34
CA LEU A 563 23.38 -1.47 19.47
C LEU A 563 22.21 -1.69 20.43
N ILE A 564 22.06 -0.77 21.37
CA ILE A 564 20.83 -0.51 22.11
C ILE A 564 20.37 0.89 21.70
N GLY A 565 19.31 1.02 20.90
CA GLY A 565 18.88 2.35 20.46
C GLY A 565 17.39 2.54 20.20
N LYS A 566 16.88 3.77 20.29
CA LYS A 566 15.44 4.06 20.08
C LYS A 566 14.48 3.28 20.99
N ASN A 567 14.92 2.76 22.15
CA ASN A 567 14.04 2.01 23.07
C ASN A 567 13.48 2.88 24.20
N GLN A 568 12.28 2.53 24.66
CA GLN A 568 11.76 2.96 25.96
C GLN A 568 12.05 1.86 26.99
N ILE A 569 12.82 2.19 28.03
CA ILE A 569 13.44 1.22 28.95
C ILE A 569 13.00 1.52 30.39
N ASN A 570 12.26 0.60 31.02
CA ASN A 570 11.56 0.71 32.31
C ASN A 570 10.43 1.78 32.42
N PRO A 571 9.63 2.06 31.38
CA PRO A 571 8.58 3.09 31.49
C PRO A 571 7.47 2.72 32.48
N PHE A 572 7.15 1.44 32.71
CA PHE A 572 6.05 1.05 33.60
C PHE A 572 6.42 1.13 35.08
N GLN A 573 7.67 0.87 35.43
CA GLN A 573 8.18 1.06 36.80
C GLN A 573 8.13 2.54 37.23
N TYR A 574 8.07 3.48 36.28
CA TYR A 574 8.07 4.92 36.55
C TYR A 574 6.68 5.58 36.47
N ASN A 575 5.78 5.13 35.58
CA ASN A 575 4.49 5.78 35.29
C ASN A 575 3.26 5.22 36.02
N GLY A 576 3.42 4.20 36.86
CA GLY A 576 2.35 3.73 37.74
C GLY A 576 2.04 4.80 38.79
N GLY A 577 0.94 5.56 38.63
CA GLY A 577 0.47 6.59 39.58
C GLY A 577 0.19 6.11 41.02
N THR A 578 0.45 4.83 41.29
CA THR A 578 0.51 4.19 42.60
C THR A 578 1.75 3.28 42.59
N PRO A 579 2.61 3.28 43.64
CA PRO A 579 3.75 2.36 43.69
C PRO A 579 3.28 0.92 43.43
N PRO A 580 3.94 0.15 42.54
CA PRO A 580 3.54 -1.21 42.27
C PRO A 580 3.56 -2.02 43.57
N ALA A 581 2.62 -2.97 43.71
CA ALA A 581 2.50 -3.81 44.90
C ALA A 581 3.79 -4.60 45.22
N LEU A 582 4.63 -4.80 44.20
CA LEU A 582 5.94 -5.44 44.29
C LEU A 582 6.99 -4.47 43.76
N ARG A 583 7.96 -4.08 44.60
CA ARG A 583 9.11 -3.24 44.22
C ARG A 583 10.41 -3.94 44.50
N SER A 584 11.29 -3.94 43.50
CA SER A 584 12.60 -4.58 43.62
C SER A 584 13.50 -3.80 44.58
N ASN A 585 14.46 -4.47 45.21
CA ASN A 585 15.45 -3.77 46.03
C ASN A 585 16.35 -2.87 45.19
N ILE A 586 16.83 -3.42 44.06
CA ILE A 586 17.75 -2.78 43.13
C ILE A 586 17.17 -2.90 41.71
N THR A 587 17.16 -1.79 40.97
CA THR A 587 16.70 -1.73 39.58
C THR A 587 17.74 -1.15 38.64
N PHE A 588 17.76 -1.66 37.41
CA PHE A 588 18.60 -1.16 36.33
C PHE A 588 17.78 -0.90 35.06
N GLY A 589 18.05 0.21 34.35
CA GLY A 589 17.65 0.35 32.96
C GLY A 589 18.46 -0.61 32.09
N VAL A 590 19.76 -0.33 31.99
CA VAL A 590 20.75 -1.15 31.32
C VAL A 590 21.86 -1.50 32.31
N LYS A 591 22.07 -2.78 32.56
CA LYS A 591 23.17 -3.29 33.38
C LYS A 591 24.18 -3.99 32.49
N ILE A 592 25.47 -3.73 32.70
CA ILE A 592 26.57 -4.29 31.92
C ILE A 592 27.58 -4.94 32.86
N SER A 593 27.93 -6.21 32.58
CA SER A 593 28.83 -7.00 33.42
C SER A 593 29.62 -8.04 32.60
N GLY A 594 30.80 -8.44 33.09
CA GLY A 594 31.65 -9.47 32.46
C GLY A 594 32.69 -8.93 31.47
N VAL A 595 33.74 -9.72 31.21
CA VAL A 595 34.97 -9.33 30.47
C VAL A 595 34.95 -9.73 29.00
N GLY A 596 35.23 -8.75 28.12
CA GLY A 596 35.71 -8.92 26.75
C GLY A 596 36.36 -7.64 26.24
N SER A 597 37.38 -7.76 25.38
CA SER A 597 38.25 -6.65 24.97
C SER A 597 37.96 -6.12 23.55
N SER A 598 38.28 -4.83 23.34
CA SER A 598 38.61 -4.15 22.06
C SER A 598 37.53 -3.36 21.30
N ASN A 599 36.22 -3.58 21.48
CA ASN A 599 35.17 -2.93 20.65
C ASN A 599 34.10 -2.15 21.44
N ALA A 600 33.17 -1.46 20.76
CA ALA A 600 32.22 -0.51 21.35
C ALA A 600 30.77 -1.03 21.50
N LEU A 601 30.18 -0.83 22.68
CA LEU A 601 28.74 -0.95 22.92
C LEU A 601 28.09 0.42 22.72
N PHE A 602 27.14 0.50 21.79
CA PHE A 602 26.41 1.72 21.46
C PHE A 602 25.07 1.76 22.19
N ILE A 603 24.89 2.74 23.07
CA ILE A 603 23.61 3.07 23.71
C ILE A 603 23.19 4.42 23.16
N VAL A 604 22.27 4.45 22.20
CA VAL A 604 22.00 5.65 21.41
C VAL A 604 20.52 5.96 21.29
N ALA A 605 20.10 7.20 21.56
CA ALA A 605 18.71 7.61 21.34
C ALA A 605 17.69 6.74 22.10
N ASN A 606 17.93 6.42 23.36
CA ASN A 606 16.94 5.72 24.21
C ASN A 606 16.31 6.67 25.22
N SER A 607 15.13 6.29 25.70
CA SER A 607 14.51 6.87 26.90
C SER A 607 14.64 5.84 28.03
N ILE A 608 15.55 6.08 28.96
CA ILE A 608 15.99 5.11 29.97
C ILE A 608 15.59 5.56 31.37
N PHE A 609 14.72 4.80 32.01
CA PHE A 609 14.32 5.02 33.40
C PHE A 609 15.20 4.16 34.33
N THR A 610 15.64 4.72 35.46
CA THR A 610 16.40 4.01 36.50
C THR A 610 15.60 2.87 37.15
N GLY A 611 14.27 2.90 37.01
CA GLY A 611 13.32 2.09 37.77
C GLY A 611 12.98 2.71 39.14
N ASP A 612 12.27 1.93 39.98
CA ASP A 612 11.70 2.33 41.28
C ASP A 612 12.24 1.52 42.47
N GLY A 613 13.50 1.08 42.38
CA GLY A 613 14.21 0.31 43.39
C GLY A 613 14.25 0.97 44.78
N ILE A 614 14.12 0.15 45.82
CA ILE A 614 14.04 0.62 47.22
C ILE A 614 15.38 1.20 47.71
N THR A 615 16.49 0.51 47.46
CA THR A 615 17.83 0.90 47.96
C THR A 615 18.73 1.47 46.88
N GLY A 616 18.42 1.22 45.60
CA GLY A 616 19.17 1.79 44.49
C GLY A 616 18.52 1.57 43.14
N SER A 617 18.58 2.59 42.30
CA SER A 617 18.07 2.56 40.94
C SER A 617 19.08 3.20 40.00
N THR A 618 19.46 2.53 38.92
CA THR A 618 20.47 3.06 37.98
C THR A 618 20.01 2.95 36.54
N ALA A 619 20.09 4.01 35.73
CA ALA A 619 19.64 3.95 34.34
C ALA A 619 20.65 3.20 33.48
N VAL A 620 21.95 3.50 33.58
CA VAL A 620 23.01 2.71 32.95
C VAL A 620 24.09 2.39 33.97
N ALA A 621 24.32 1.10 34.24
CA ALA A 621 25.32 0.62 35.19
C ALA A 621 26.37 -0.26 34.52
N TYR A 622 27.64 0.13 34.65
CA TYR A 622 28.80 -0.57 34.14
C TYR A 622 29.65 -1.10 35.31
N GLN A 623 29.55 -2.41 35.55
CA GLN A 623 29.97 -2.99 36.82
C GLN A 623 31.29 -3.79 36.78
N ASN A 624 31.90 -4.00 35.61
CA ASN A 624 33.15 -4.75 35.43
C ASN A 624 33.89 -4.31 34.15
N PRO A 625 35.22 -4.53 34.02
CA PRO A 625 35.97 -4.28 32.77
C PRO A 625 35.34 -4.97 31.57
N GLY A 626 35.16 -4.23 30.47
CA GLY A 626 34.48 -4.71 29.26
C GLY A 626 34.67 -3.75 28.07
N PRO A 627 33.73 -3.72 27.10
CA PRO A 627 33.86 -2.91 25.89
C PRO A 627 33.87 -1.41 26.19
N THR A 628 34.40 -0.64 25.22
CA THR A 628 34.25 0.81 25.20
C THR A 628 32.77 1.16 25.17
N LEU A 629 32.33 2.05 26.05
CA LEU A 629 30.93 2.47 26.10
C LEU A 629 30.75 3.76 25.29
N GLN A 630 29.74 3.76 24.42
CA GLN A 630 29.32 4.90 23.60
C GLN A 630 27.87 5.25 23.96
N VAL A 631 27.67 6.15 24.94
CA VAL A 631 26.32 6.57 25.39
C VAL A 631 25.99 7.91 24.76
N ASN A 632 25.10 7.95 23.79
CA ASN A 632 24.89 9.16 23.00
C ASN A 632 23.40 9.51 22.78
N ASN A 633 23.03 10.77 22.92
CA ASN A 633 21.68 11.26 22.60
C ASN A 633 20.53 10.56 23.36
N ASN A 634 20.76 10.10 24.59
CA ASN A 634 19.75 9.42 25.42
C ASN A 634 19.10 10.38 26.42
N LEU A 635 17.86 10.08 26.81
CA LEU A 635 17.20 10.65 27.99
C LEU A 635 17.33 9.66 29.16
N LEU A 636 17.91 10.07 30.28
CA LEU A 636 18.11 9.22 31.46
C LEU A 636 17.33 9.77 32.66
N PHE A 637 16.35 9.03 33.17
CA PHE A 637 15.37 9.48 34.17
C PHE A 637 15.40 8.67 35.47
N GLY A 638 15.36 9.34 36.61
CA GLY A 638 15.24 8.78 37.94
C GLY A 638 13.97 9.20 38.67
N TYR A 639 13.44 8.33 39.53
CA TYR A 639 12.27 8.62 40.36
C TYR A 639 12.65 9.55 41.51
N GLY A 640 12.44 10.86 41.33
CA GLY A 640 12.75 11.89 42.31
C GLY A 640 14.25 12.20 42.43
N ALA A 641 14.56 13.46 42.76
CA ALA A 641 15.93 13.96 42.91
C ALA A 641 16.61 13.53 44.23
N THR A 642 16.02 12.62 45.01
CA THR A 642 16.62 12.09 46.23
C THR A 642 17.61 10.98 45.87
N GLY A 643 18.82 11.02 46.45
CA GLY A 643 20.06 10.38 45.95
C GLY A 643 20.13 8.86 45.79
N SER A 644 19.02 8.12 45.80
CA SER A 644 18.98 6.67 45.49
C SER A 644 18.92 6.36 43.99
N SER A 645 18.76 7.37 43.12
CA SER A 645 18.73 7.21 41.66
C SER A 645 20.04 7.70 41.00
N ILE A 646 20.61 6.89 40.11
CA ILE A 646 21.85 7.17 39.37
C ILE A 646 21.58 7.12 37.87
N ALA A 647 21.93 8.14 37.10
CA ALA A 647 21.72 8.09 35.66
C ALA A 647 22.82 7.27 34.95
N LEU A 648 24.10 7.54 35.19
CA LEU A 648 25.22 6.75 34.65
C LEU A 648 26.21 6.35 35.73
N ASP A 649 26.46 5.05 35.90
CA ASP A 649 27.46 4.50 36.83
C ASP A 649 28.53 3.73 36.05
N VAL A 650 29.77 4.23 36.10
CA VAL A 650 30.97 3.63 35.49
C VAL A 650 32.06 3.37 36.53
N THR A 651 31.68 3.26 37.81
CA THR A 651 32.60 3.16 38.96
C THR A 651 33.58 1.99 38.86
N ASN A 652 33.15 0.87 38.28
CA ASN A 652 33.97 -0.35 38.21
C ASN A 652 34.65 -0.53 36.84
N SER A 653 34.84 0.55 36.07
CA SER A 653 35.58 0.50 34.81
C SER A 653 37.10 0.64 35.05
N PRO A 654 37.92 -0.41 34.86
CA PRO A 654 39.33 -0.34 35.17
C PRO A 654 40.21 0.11 34.00
N VAL A 655 39.71 0.18 32.76
CA VAL A 655 40.50 0.56 31.56
C VAL A 655 39.61 0.83 30.32
N GLY A 656 39.90 1.90 29.57
CA GLY A 656 39.24 2.23 28.29
C GLY A 656 38.80 3.70 28.16
N SER A 657 38.68 4.21 26.94
CA SER A 657 38.08 5.53 26.67
C SER A 657 36.58 5.38 26.52
N HIS A 658 35.80 5.83 27.50
CA HIS A 658 34.34 5.90 27.38
C HIS A 658 33.94 7.27 26.82
N PHE A 659 32.90 7.26 25.98
CA PHE A 659 32.39 8.46 25.32
C PHE A 659 30.92 8.64 25.65
N SER A 660 30.60 9.85 26.11
CA SER A 660 29.24 10.27 26.43
C SER A 660 28.96 11.62 25.78
N TRP A 661 28.02 11.65 24.83
CA TRP A 661 27.71 12.86 24.03
C TRP A 661 26.23 13.19 24.01
N ALA A 662 25.91 14.46 24.26
CA ALA A 662 24.59 15.05 24.06
C ALA A 662 23.46 14.26 24.74
N ASN A 663 23.71 13.70 25.93
CA ASN A 663 22.65 13.02 26.69
C ASN A 663 22.01 14.00 27.67
N ASP A 664 20.76 13.73 28.01
CA ASP A 664 20.01 14.46 29.03
C ASP A 664 19.88 13.61 30.30
N TYR A 665 20.22 14.19 31.45
CA TYR A 665 20.26 13.50 32.74
C TYR A 665 19.27 14.10 33.72
N PHE A 666 18.41 13.26 34.30
CA PHE A 666 17.47 13.61 35.34
C PHE A 666 17.51 12.53 36.43
N ALA A 667 18.42 12.63 37.41
CA ALA A 667 18.51 11.68 38.52
C ALA A 667 19.16 12.34 39.76
N GLY A 668 19.06 11.71 40.93
CA GLY A 668 19.69 12.20 42.16
C GLY A 668 21.23 12.19 42.10
N THR A 669 21.82 11.29 41.31
CA THR A 669 23.24 11.29 40.93
C THR A 669 23.32 11.17 39.41
N LEU A 670 23.84 12.20 38.74
CA LEU A 670 23.90 12.20 37.26
C LEU A 670 24.97 11.23 36.75
N LEU A 671 26.14 11.23 37.38
CA LEU A 671 27.28 10.40 37.00
C LEU A 671 28.06 9.93 38.23
N ARG A 672 28.36 8.63 38.28
CA ARG A 672 29.19 7.99 39.32
C ARG A 672 30.38 7.27 38.68
N MET A 673 31.58 7.52 39.18
CA MET A 673 32.85 6.98 38.65
C MET A 673 33.89 6.78 39.77
N SER A 674 34.85 5.87 39.56
CA SER A 674 36.05 5.70 40.40
C SER A 674 37.28 5.57 39.52
N PHE A 675 38.41 6.15 39.92
CA PHE A 675 39.63 6.16 39.13
C PHE A 675 40.69 5.22 39.73
N THR A 676 41.10 4.23 38.95
CA THR A 676 42.42 3.60 39.08
C THR A 676 43.10 3.77 37.72
N ILE A 677 44.11 4.63 37.63
CA ILE A 677 44.72 5.15 36.38
C ILE A 677 45.24 4.00 35.48
N PRO A 678 45.19 4.12 34.12
CA PRO A 678 44.84 5.29 33.30
C PRO A 678 43.56 5.05 32.46
N SER A 679 42.42 5.57 32.92
CA SER A 679 41.21 5.70 32.11
C SER A 679 40.94 7.18 31.81
N THR A 680 40.61 7.49 30.55
CA THR A 680 40.18 8.82 30.09
C THR A 680 38.70 8.76 29.73
N VAL A 681 37.83 9.41 30.50
CA VAL A 681 36.42 9.57 30.14
C VAL A 681 36.25 10.93 29.46
N ALA A 682 35.85 10.91 28.19
CA ALA A 682 35.52 12.13 27.46
C ALA A 682 34.02 12.39 27.57
N TYR A 683 33.67 13.50 28.22
CA TYR A 683 32.30 13.89 28.48
C TYR A 683 32.02 15.23 27.80
N CYS A 684 31.08 15.25 26.86
CA CYS A 684 30.79 16.43 26.06
C CYS A 684 29.28 16.71 26.05
N ASP A 685 28.77 17.15 27.20
CA ASP A 685 27.48 17.84 27.25
C ASP A 685 27.76 19.32 27.42
N THR A 686 27.44 20.10 26.38
CA THR A 686 27.44 21.56 26.51
C THR A 686 26.01 22.00 26.80
N PRO A 687 25.76 22.82 27.85
CA PRO A 687 24.41 23.31 28.18
C PRO A 687 23.73 24.12 27.06
N ASN A 688 24.49 24.56 26.06
CA ASN A 688 24.07 25.48 25.00
C ASN A 688 24.53 25.03 23.59
N ALA A 689 24.60 23.73 23.29
CA ALA A 689 24.69 23.31 21.89
C ALA A 689 23.33 23.55 21.22
N ASP A 690 23.10 24.80 20.82
CA ASP A 690 22.12 25.11 19.78
C ASP A 690 22.36 24.20 18.57
N PHE A 691 21.28 23.85 17.85
CA PHE A 691 21.21 23.05 16.62
C PHE A 691 22.37 23.29 15.62
N SER A 692 23.55 22.80 15.95
CA SER A 692 24.80 23.04 15.23
C SER A 692 25.18 21.78 14.48
N THR A 693 25.38 21.93 13.18
CA THR A 693 25.88 20.87 12.28
C THR A 693 27.36 20.54 12.49
N THR A 694 28.02 21.20 13.45
CA THR A 694 29.43 21.01 13.78
C THR A 694 29.59 20.62 15.25
N LEU A 695 30.36 19.54 15.51
CA LEU A 695 30.88 19.20 16.84
C LEU A 695 31.67 20.41 17.37
N VAL A 696 31.10 21.13 18.33
CA VAL A 696 31.81 22.24 18.97
C VAL A 696 32.84 21.65 19.91
N ALA A 697 34.10 21.66 19.48
CA ALA A 697 35.23 21.46 20.37
C ALA A 697 35.32 22.64 21.37
N PRO A 698 35.65 22.41 22.65
CA PRO A 698 36.34 21.22 23.16
C PRO A 698 35.46 20.40 24.12
N CYS A 699 35.40 19.10 23.87
CA CYS A 699 35.17 18.11 24.92
C CYS A 699 36.18 18.37 26.06
N SER A 700 35.71 18.75 27.24
CA SER A 700 36.55 18.81 28.43
C SER A 700 36.86 17.37 28.89
N ILE A 701 38.14 16.98 28.87
CA ILE A 701 38.62 15.80 29.60
C ILE A 701 38.50 16.16 31.09
N ILE A 702 37.52 15.58 31.78
CA ILE A 702 37.25 15.92 33.17
C ILE A 702 38.24 15.17 34.08
N THR A 703 38.95 15.92 34.92
CA THR A 703 39.57 15.45 36.17
C THR A 703 38.90 16.21 37.35
N PRO A 704 38.68 15.59 38.53
CA PRO A 704 37.39 15.65 39.25
C PRO A 704 37.25 16.79 40.30
N PRO A 705 36.07 16.97 40.96
CA PRO A 705 35.73 16.14 42.13
C PRO A 705 34.31 15.53 42.15
N LEU A 706 34.18 14.57 43.08
CA LEU A 706 33.07 13.66 43.38
C LEU A 706 31.78 14.36 43.83
N GLY A 707 30.68 14.07 43.14
CA GLY A 707 29.32 14.33 43.62
C GLY A 707 28.68 15.56 43.00
N ASN A 708 27.62 15.33 42.22
CA ASN A 708 26.77 16.35 41.58
C ASN A 708 27.53 17.39 40.74
N PHE A 709 27.69 17.09 39.45
CA PHE A 709 28.05 18.10 38.46
C PHE A 709 26.98 19.19 38.42
N GLY A 710 27.27 20.36 39.02
CA GLY A 710 26.38 21.52 39.02
C GLY A 710 26.21 22.20 37.65
N THR A 711 26.96 21.77 36.63
CA THR A 711 26.90 22.30 35.26
C THR A 711 26.12 21.40 34.29
N LEU A 712 25.68 20.21 34.72
CA LEU A 712 24.73 19.42 33.96
C LEU A 712 23.33 19.96 34.24
N VAL A 713 22.59 20.33 33.20
CA VAL A 713 21.25 20.89 33.33
C VAL A 713 20.34 19.81 33.93
N SER A 714 20.13 19.87 35.24
CA SER A 714 19.05 19.14 35.88
C SER A 714 17.73 19.81 35.49
N TYR A 715 16.94 19.14 34.67
CA TYR A 715 15.56 19.52 34.44
C TYR A 715 14.81 19.52 35.78
N ASN A 716 14.09 20.58 36.12
CA ASN A 716 13.34 20.68 37.38
C ASN A 716 11.87 20.20 37.23
N ARG A 717 11.54 19.47 36.16
CA ARG A 717 10.18 18.95 35.91
C ARG A 717 10.19 17.47 35.58
N GLN A 718 9.33 16.73 36.27
CA GLN A 718 9.05 15.33 36.01
C GLN A 718 8.29 15.18 34.68
N VAL A 719 8.88 14.49 33.70
CA VAL A 719 8.17 14.11 32.46
C VAL A 719 7.20 12.98 32.80
N GLN A 720 5.90 13.15 32.51
CA GLN A 720 4.88 12.12 32.74
C GLN A 720 4.45 11.51 31.40
N PHE A 721 4.40 10.19 31.34
CA PHE A 721 3.99 9.46 30.13
C PHE A 721 2.58 8.90 30.31
N GLN A 722 1.80 8.86 29.22
CA GLN A 722 0.52 8.16 29.24
C GLN A 722 0.74 6.64 29.21
N THR A 723 0.08 5.93 30.11
CA THR A 723 0.00 4.47 30.09
C THR A 723 -0.73 4.03 28.81
N PRO A 724 -0.19 3.12 27.99
CA PRO A 724 -0.90 2.59 26.83
C PRO A 724 -2.23 1.97 27.26
N GLY A 725 -3.33 2.38 26.64
CA GLY A 725 -4.68 1.96 27.04
C GLY A 725 -5.11 0.63 26.43
N THR A 726 -4.59 0.28 25.24
CA THR A 726 -5.01 -0.89 24.45
C THR A 726 -3.89 -1.46 23.57
N LEU A 727 -4.05 -2.71 23.07
CA LEU A 727 -3.11 -3.26 22.08
C LEU A 727 -3.14 -2.50 20.73
N ASN A 728 -4.13 -1.64 20.47
CA ASN A 728 -4.21 -0.81 19.26
C ASN A 728 -3.20 0.35 19.32
N ASP A 729 -2.87 0.80 20.53
CA ASP A 729 -1.84 1.80 20.79
C ASP A 729 -0.42 1.25 20.53
N ILE A 730 -0.28 -0.06 20.33
CA ILE A 730 1.00 -0.75 20.07
C ILE A 730 1.38 -0.68 18.58
N LYS A 731 0.40 -0.49 17.68
CA LYS A 731 0.65 -0.41 16.22
C LYS A 731 1.41 0.86 15.82
N TYR A 732 1.31 1.90 16.64
CA TYR A 732 2.04 3.15 16.48
C TYR A 732 2.74 3.43 17.79
N PHE A 733 4.03 3.09 17.85
CA PHE A 733 4.94 3.31 18.98
C PHE A 733 5.18 4.79 19.33
N LEU A 734 4.21 5.66 19.05
CA LEU A 734 3.99 6.83 19.86
C LEU A 734 3.02 6.37 20.95
N PRO A 735 3.42 6.22 22.23
CA PRO A 735 2.47 6.73 23.20
C PRO A 735 2.17 8.13 22.66
N LYS A 736 0.88 8.47 22.52
CA LYS A 736 0.44 9.84 22.32
C LYS A 736 0.95 10.63 23.52
N THR A 737 2.26 10.87 23.52
CA THR A 737 3.01 11.74 24.36
C THR A 737 2.76 13.07 23.69
N SER A 738 1.53 13.56 23.84
CA SER A 738 1.46 14.96 24.19
C SER A 738 2.32 15.08 25.43
N LEU A 739 3.58 15.48 25.27
CA LEU A 739 4.17 16.42 26.20
C LEU A 739 3.25 17.63 26.03
N PRO A 740 2.27 17.88 26.91
CA PRO A 740 1.36 19.01 26.70
C PRO A 740 2.15 20.32 26.54
N PHE A 741 3.38 20.36 27.07
CA PHE A 741 4.41 21.37 26.81
C PHE A 741 5.81 20.75 26.99
N PRO A 742 6.55 20.34 25.94
CA PRO A 742 7.99 20.16 26.11
C PRO A 742 8.58 21.53 26.49
N PRO A 743 9.26 21.69 27.64
CA PRO A 743 9.93 22.96 27.91
C PRO A 743 10.96 23.17 26.81
N CYS A 744 11.06 24.39 26.23
CA CYS A 744 12.04 24.72 25.20
C CYS A 744 13.53 24.66 25.68
N GLN A 745 13.77 24.02 26.82
CA GLN A 745 15.07 23.75 27.42
C GLN A 745 15.55 22.31 27.17
N VAL A 746 14.74 21.44 26.54
CA VAL A 746 15.20 20.13 26.07
C VAL A 746 16.13 20.36 24.88
N VAL A 747 17.39 19.93 24.98
CA VAL A 747 18.35 20.09 23.88
C VAL A 747 18.03 19.06 22.80
N PHE A 748 17.53 19.55 21.67
CA PHE A 748 17.14 18.70 20.56
C PHE A 748 18.36 18.45 19.65
N GLY A 749 18.80 17.20 19.58
CA GLY A 749 19.55 16.66 18.43
C GLY A 749 20.90 17.32 18.13
N GLY A 750 21.96 16.75 18.70
CA GLY A 750 23.32 16.93 18.17
C GLY A 750 23.64 15.91 17.06
N LEU A 751 24.64 16.24 16.23
CA LEU A 751 25.20 15.35 15.20
C LEU A 751 25.46 13.95 15.78
N MET A 752 24.87 12.93 15.18
CA MET A 752 25.07 11.56 15.62
C MET A 752 26.56 11.18 15.52
N PRO A 753 27.11 10.49 16.52
CA PRO A 753 28.46 9.97 16.38
C PRO A 753 28.51 8.99 15.22
N PRO A 754 29.68 8.83 14.57
CA PRO A 754 29.84 7.86 13.50
C PRO A 754 29.49 6.46 14.01
N LEU A 755 28.31 5.98 13.66
CA LEU A 755 27.89 4.62 13.90
C LEU A 755 28.51 3.72 12.83
N PRO A 756 28.76 2.44 13.15
CA PRO A 756 29.01 1.43 12.14
C PRO A 756 27.95 1.48 11.01
N GLY A 757 28.37 1.28 9.77
CA GLY A 757 27.51 1.46 8.59
C GLY A 757 26.21 0.64 8.65
N ASN A 758 26.25 -0.54 9.25
CA ASN A 758 25.08 -1.40 9.47
C ASN A 758 24.03 -0.80 10.42
N PHE A 759 24.43 0.03 11.38
CA PHE A 759 23.52 0.71 12.33
C PHE A 759 23.09 2.11 11.87
N THR A 760 23.78 2.67 10.90
CA THR A 760 23.50 4.01 10.38
C THR A 760 22.08 4.08 9.76
N ASN A 761 21.64 3.01 9.09
CA ASN A 761 20.29 2.92 8.52
C ASN A 761 19.18 2.93 9.58
N ILE A 762 19.41 2.33 10.75
CA ILE A 762 18.45 2.31 11.88
C ILE A 762 18.17 3.73 12.37
N MET A 763 19.16 4.62 12.26
CA MET A 763 19.11 5.97 12.80
C MET A 763 18.76 7.03 11.76
N ASN A 764 19.10 6.80 10.49
CA ASN A 764 18.73 7.66 9.37
C ASN A 764 17.30 7.46 8.88
N SER A 765 16.62 6.40 9.33
CA SER A 765 15.20 6.20 9.08
C SER A 765 14.36 6.67 10.26
N ASP A 766 13.13 7.11 9.99
CA ASP A 766 12.11 7.33 11.00
C ASP A 766 11.53 5.99 11.52
N PHE A 767 10.60 6.01 12.45
CA PHE A 767 9.95 4.80 12.97
C PHE A 767 9.14 4.02 11.92
N LEU A 768 8.77 4.67 10.81
CA LEU A 768 8.08 4.07 9.66
C LEU A 768 9.07 3.55 8.61
N GLY A 769 10.38 3.64 8.86
CA GLY A 769 11.41 3.23 7.91
C GLY A 769 11.65 4.23 6.77
N VAL A 770 11.06 5.43 6.83
CA VAL A 770 11.23 6.48 5.84
C VAL A 770 12.56 7.18 6.09
N ALA A 771 13.35 7.36 5.04
CA ALA A 771 14.61 8.09 5.15
C ALA A 771 14.37 9.54 5.59
N ARG A 772 15.08 9.97 6.63
CA ARG A 772 15.03 11.35 7.12
C ARG A 772 15.63 12.29 6.08
N THR A 773 14.89 13.32 5.69
CA THR A 773 15.29 14.29 4.66
C THR A 773 15.37 15.70 5.27
N GLY A 774 16.40 15.97 6.08
CA GLY A 774 16.61 17.31 6.65
C GLY A 774 17.71 17.40 7.71
N ALA A 775 18.25 18.61 7.91
CA ALA A 775 19.23 18.91 8.97
C ALA A 775 18.60 19.00 10.38
N ASN A 776 17.26 19.15 10.45
CA ASN A 776 16.52 19.32 11.70
C ASN A 776 15.61 18.10 11.91
N GLY A 777 15.99 17.22 12.85
CA GLY A 777 15.16 16.09 13.26
C GLY A 777 15.95 14.85 13.65
N PHE A 778 16.87 14.97 14.62
CA PHE A 778 17.38 13.80 15.33
C PHE A 778 16.43 13.48 16.49
N THR A 779 16.24 12.18 16.76
CA THR A 779 15.42 11.69 17.87
C THR A 779 15.86 12.29 19.20
N VAL A 780 14.94 12.56 20.11
CA VAL A 780 15.28 12.81 21.52
C VAL A 780 15.00 11.53 22.28
N GLY A 781 16.03 10.82 22.74
CA GLY A 781 15.83 9.47 23.24
C GLY A 781 15.03 8.63 22.24
N ALA A 782 14.02 7.90 22.70
CA ALA A 782 13.14 7.09 21.84
C ALA A 782 12.01 7.89 21.13
N PHE A 783 12.05 9.22 21.14
CA PHE A 783 11.00 10.08 20.57
C PHE A 783 11.39 10.64 19.20
N GLU A 784 10.47 10.61 18.25
CA GLU A 784 10.56 11.34 16.98
C GLU A 784 9.62 12.54 17.04
N LEU A 785 10.16 13.73 16.79
CA LEU A 785 9.37 14.96 16.68
C LEU A 785 9.19 15.30 15.21
N ASP A 786 7.94 15.52 14.81
CA ASP A 786 7.61 16.10 13.51
C ASP A 786 7.92 17.61 13.55
N PRO A 787 8.78 18.13 12.66
CA PRO A 787 9.16 19.55 12.64
C PRO A 787 7.97 20.51 12.46
N SER A 788 6.79 20.03 12.06
CA SER A 788 5.60 20.86 11.86
C SER A 788 4.78 21.16 13.12
N ALA A 789 5.05 20.48 14.25
CA ALA A 789 4.14 20.48 15.41
C ALA A 789 4.70 21.06 16.72
N SER A 790 5.99 21.41 16.81
CA SER A 790 6.54 22.01 18.04
C SER A 790 6.64 23.53 17.93
N SER A 791 5.94 24.25 18.81
CA SER A 791 6.08 25.70 19.01
C SER A 791 7.44 26.13 19.58
N CYS A 792 8.33 25.19 19.87
CA CYS A 792 9.76 25.45 20.03
C CYS A 792 10.46 25.22 18.67
N ALA A 793 10.19 26.11 17.72
CA ALA A 793 11.11 26.39 16.62
C ALA A 793 12.20 27.36 17.15
N PRO A 794 13.41 27.41 16.57
CA PRO A 794 14.47 28.33 17.03
C PRO A 794 14.03 29.78 17.17
#